data_AF-A0A1Q5PQ36-F1
#
_entry.id   AF-A0A1Q5PQ36-F1
#
_cell.length_a   1.000
_cell.length_b   1.000
_cell.length_c   1.000
_cell.angle_alpha   90.00
_cell.angle_beta   90.00
_cell.angle_gamma   90.00
#
_symmetry.space_group_name_H-M   'P 1'
#
loop_
_entity.id
_entity.type
_entity.pdbx_description
1 polymer ?
#
loop_
_entity_poly.entity_id
_entity_poly.type
_entity_poly.pdbx_seq_one_letter_code
_entity_poly.pdbx_strand_id
1 'polypeptide(L)'
;MPELQLPSADNRASAPRAQNSRPHNSRANSAPQLINRWATFVWLLLIFMYQVWTQLSHAQALAQLPTGWWTAVHLFTLGVIGTNILTWSAHFTQALARGGKIPNRGQAWRLAGHQTGAIITVIGMLLGNPHVALTGVVILLGVWTWHALVLLRASKVVFAGPLTFLARYYVWAFASLIVAVSLAAWPAWRLAKGTDLGALGNTLVLAHVFLNLLGFVGITLATTLVTFGPTVMRTKMVPQARPLATRMLPLLVLTMVLSAAGAVASYWTAWALRLSLWALVAYLIFFILGILLPLVWAAVQKPLDEFPAYLMFAGLIWLTVALSIWAVRLAGVLLAGQASGTHVRSALSGGIIWFLFGIAQVIAGSLAYLLPVMRGGGPAAARYSNAWIGQHGLLRVILLNLLLVLFWFLPATVSSTFDEGAGLAPGQLLTWLVLGALVLVVFWSLALVLVGLLSEPANEAAQVPSKLDAPNVSGRFAPSVKVDPNAAAAAATNVKRTYFGAGMVLLGLLIVAWVLVDPAFRSGPAEGYLPKPAATSGPSAGQAAGQSGTAEGAENGGVADPNAKVVDITVKGMSFEPALVIVPKGTHLVLKLHNTARIEHDLHLENGKHTDLLKPNQIQELDAGVIEGPVEGWCSVTGHRQMGMVFHIKTN
;
A
#
# COMPACT_ATOMS: atom_id res chain seq x y z
N MET A 1 86.09 -23.25 5.84
CA MET A 1 84.79 -22.57 5.95
C MET A 1 83.89 -23.13 4.87
N PRO A 2 82.66 -23.57 5.17
CA PRO A 2 81.82 -24.31 4.22
C PRO A 2 81.06 -23.38 3.27
N GLU A 3 80.80 -23.91 2.07
CA GLU A 3 80.13 -23.25 0.95
C GLU A 3 78.61 -23.40 1.06
N LEU A 4 77.86 -22.31 0.93
CA LEU A 4 76.43 -22.27 1.26
C LEU A 4 75.58 -22.29 -0.03
N GLN A 5 75.18 -23.49 -0.45
CA GLN A 5 74.36 -23.71 -1.64
C GLN A 5 72.92 -23.21 -1.45
N LEU A 6 72.41 -22.44 -2.41
CA LEU A 6 71.02 -21.98 -2.46
C LEU A 6 70.11 -23.05 -3.08
N PRO A 7 68.98 -23.43 -2.45
CA PRO A 7 68.00 -24.35 -3.03
C PRO A 7 67.25 -23.77 -4.24
N SER A 8 66.76 -24.67 -5.08
CA SER A 8 66.18 -24.41 -6.41
C SER A 8 64.86 -23.64 -6.42
N ALA A 9 64.67 -22.88 -7.51
CA ALA A 9 63.45 -22.12 -7.78
C ALA A 9 62.34 -23.00 -8.39
N ASP A 10 61.69 -23.84 -7.58
CA ASP A 10 60.44 -24.51 -7.96
C ASP A 10 59.39 -24.46 -6.84
N ASN A 11 58.68 -23.33 -6.76
CA ASN A 11 57.43 -23.22 -6.01
C ASN A 11 56.59 -22.03 -6.49
N ARG A 12 56.12 -22.08 -7.75
CA ARG A 12 55.11 -21.12 -8.25
C ARG A 12 53.71 -21.50 -7.76
N ALA A 13 53.45 -21.28 -6.48
CA ALA A 13 52.08 -21.25 -5.97
C ALA A 13 51.32 -20.09 -6.64
N SER A 14 50.26 -20.41 -7.37
CA SER A 14 49.49 -19.45 -8.17
C SER A 14 48.71 -18.48 -7.27
N ALA A 15 49.11 -17.22 -7.24
CA ALA A 15 48.30 -16.15 -6.66
C ALA A 15 46.95 -16.03 -7.39
N PRO A 16 45.81 -15.87 -6.68
CA PRO A 16 44.52 -15.70 -7.33
C PRO A 16 44.50 -14.41 -8.15
N ARG A 17 44.32 -14.54 -9.47
CA ARG A 17 44.21 -13.41 -10.39
C ARG A 17 42.98 -12.59 -10.01
N ALA A 18 43.20 -11.40 -9.44
CA ALA A 18 42.12 -10.49 -9.05
C ALA A 18 41.21 -10.23 -10.27
N GLN A 19 39.99 -10.77 -10.21
CA GLN A 19 38.99 -10.50 -11.23
C GLN A 19 38.53 -9.05 -11.04
N ASN A 20 39.01 -8.17 -11.92
CA ASN A 20 38.47 -6.83 -12.09
C ASN A 20 37.00 -6.94 -12.53
N SER A 21 36.11 -6.99 -11.54
CA SER A 21 34.67 -6.91 -11.72
C SER A 21 34.36 -5.51 -12.26
N ARG A 22 34.20 -5.42 -13.58
CA ARG A 22 33.73 -4.20 -14.25
C ARG A 22 32.49 -3.69 -13.50
N PRO A 23 32.42 -2.40 -13.12
CA PRO A 23 31.32 -1.90 -12.32
C PRO A 23 29.99 -2.19 -13.04
N HIS A 24 29.13 -2.97 -12.39
CA HIS A 24 27.84 -3.34 -12.96
C HIS A 24 27.07 -2.06 -13.27
N ASN A 25 26.73 -1.86 -14.54
CA ASN A 25 26.28 -0.56 -15.06
C ASN A 25 24.82 -0.25 -14.64
N SER A 26 24.65 0.07 -13.35
CA SER A 26 23.38 0.29 -12.66
C SER A 26 22.53 1.41 -13.27
N ARG A 27 23.16 2.32 -14.02
CA ARG A 27 22.52 3.43 -14.75
C ARG A 27 21.48 2.96 -15.77
N ALA A 28 21.58 1.74 -16.31
CA ALA A 28 20.65 1.26 -17.35
C ALA A 28 19.26 0.85 -16.86
N ASN A 29 19.08 0.61 -15.54
CA ASN A 29 17.81 0.13 -14.97
C ASN A 29 16.90 1.25 -14.45
N SER A 30 17.35 2.50 -14.44
CA SER A 30 16.67 3.61 -13.75
C SER A 30 15.75 4.46 -14.65
N ALA A 31 15.87 4.42 -15.98
CA ALA A 31 15.22 5.42 -16.85
C ALA A 31 13.68 5.53 -16.69
N PRO A 32 12.87 4.44 -16.70
CA PRO A 32 11.42 4.56 -16.47
C PRO A 32 11.08 5.06 -15.06
N GLN A 33 11.91 4.72 -14.07
CA GLN A 33 11.71 5.11 -12.66
C GLN A 33 12.08 6.58 -12.43
N LEU A 34 13.09 7.09 -13.15
CA LEU A 34 13.45 8.50 -13.16
C LEU A 34 12.36 9.34 -13.83
N ILE A 35 11.83 8.88 -14.98
CA ILE A 35 10.68 9.50 -15.65
C ILE A 35 9.46 9.52 -14.72
N ASN A 36 9.16 8.42 -14.01
CA ASN A 36 8.08 8.35 -13.03
C ASN A 36 8.19 9.41 -11.90
N ARG A 37 9.41 9.66 -11.40
CA ARG A 37 9.67 10.68 -10.37
C ARG A 37 9.31 12.08 -10.88
N TRP A 38 9.87 12.46 -12.03
CA TRP A 38 9.63 13.78 -12.62
C TRP A 38 8.17 13.96 -13.06
N ALA A 39 7.56 12.96 -13.69
CA ALA A 39 6.15 13.00 -14.06
C ALA A 39 5.24 13.19 -12.84
N THR A 40 5.47 12.43 -11.75
CA THR A 40 4.70 12.60 -10.50
C THR A 40 4.82 14.03 -9.96
N PHE A 41 6.03 14.60 -9.94
CA PHE A 41 6.26 15.97 -9.47
C PHE A 41 5.60 17.02 -10.37
N VAL A 42 5.70 16.87 -11.71
CA VAL A 42 5.03 17.75 -12.68
C VAL A 42 3.52 17.70 -12.51
N TRP A 43 2.91 16.52 -12.31
CA TRP A 43 1.47 16.44 -12.06
C TRP A 43 1.06 17.11 -10.74
N LEU A 44 1.84 16.96 -9.66
CA LEU A 44 1.59 17.68 -8.40
C LEU A 44 1.68 19.21 -8.59
N LEU A 45 2.65 19.68 -9.38
CA LEU A 45 2.77 21.10 -9.73
C LEU A 45 1.57 21.57 -10.58
N LEU A 46 1.15 20.79 -11.58
CA LEU A 46 -0.03 21.10 -12.40
C LEU A 46 -1.32 21.14 -11.58
N ILE A 47 -1.50 20.25 -10.61
CA ILE A 47 -2.63 20.28 -9.67
C ILE A 47 -2.58 21.56 -8.83
N PHE A 48 -1.41 21.92 -8.29
CA PHE A 48 -1.25 23.15 -7.52
C PHE A 48 -1.54 24.40 -8.36
N MET A 49 -0.96 24.49 -9.56
CA MET A 49 -1.21 25.60 -10.50
C MET A 49 -2.68 25.67 -10.91
N TYR A 50 -3.33 24.53 -11.16
CA TYR A 50 -4.76 24.47 -11.47
C TYR A 50 -5.62 24.99 -10.31
N GLN A 51 -5.34 24.54 -9.08
CA GLN A 51 -6.06 25.01 -7.90
C GLN A 51 -5.87 26.52 -7.68
N VAL A 52 -4.62 27.01 -7.72
CA VAL A 52 -4.31 28.44 -7.63
C VAL A 52 -5.05 29.23 -8.72
N TRP A 53 -5.02 28.77 -9.96
CA TRP A 53 -5.73 29.42 -11.07
C TRP A 53 -7.24 29.46 -10.85
N THR A 54 -7.89 28.34 -10.52
CA THR A 54 -9.35 28.30 -10.29
C THR A 54 -9.83 29.18 -9.13
N GLN A 55 -8.97 29.43 -8.14
CA GLN A 55 -9.30 30.28 -7.00
C GLN A 55 -9.01 31.76 -7.30
N LEU A 56 -7.93 32.08 -8.04
CA LEU A 56 -7.61 33.45 -8.45
C LEU A 56 -8.52 33.98 -9.57
N SER A 57 -9.09 33.10 -10.39
CA SER A 57 -10.01 33.46 -11.49
C SER A 57 -11.43 33.74 -10.98
N HIS A 58 -11.56 34.63 -9.98
CA HIS A 58 -12.78 34.87 -9.20
C HIS A 58 -14.04 35.02 -10.07
N ALA A 59 -15.01 34.15 -9.81
CA ALA A 59 -16.43 34.26 -10.17
C ALA A 59 -16.87 34.23 -11.67
N GLN A 60 -18.12 33.78 -11.84
CA GLN A 60 -19.02 33.91 -13.01
C GLN A 60 -18.64 33.24 -14.34
N ALA A 61 -17.43 33.41 -14.91
CA ALA A 61 -17.11 32.90 -16.25
C ALA A 61 -16.71 31.40 -16.25
N LEU A 62 -15.84 30.99 -15.32
CA LEU A 62 -15.30 29.63 -15.24
C LEU A 62 -16.09 28.70 -14.30
N ALA A 63 -16.83 29.27 -13.34
CA ALA A 63 -17.76 28.51 -12.49
C ALA A 63 -18.91 27.85 -13.29
N GLN A 64 -19.14 28.31 -14.53
CA GLN A 64 -20.10 27.72 -15.47
C GLN A 64 -19.51 26.60 -16.34
N LEU A 65 -18.21 26.27 -16.23
CA LEU A 65 -17.69 25.00 -16.73
C LEU A 65 -18.04 23.88 -15.75
N PRO A 66 -18.91 22.90 -16.09
CA PRO A 66 -19.39 21.87 -15.15
C PRO A 66 -18.32 20.86 -14.70
N THR A 67 -17.06 21.06 -15.11
CA THR A 67 -15.96 20.10 -15.04
C THR A 67 -14.90 20.43 -13.98
N GLY A 68 -14.92 21.62 -13.35
CA GLY A 68 -13.81 22.13 -12.53
C GLY A 68 -13.27 21.16 -11.47
N TRP A 69 -14.13 20.72 -10.54
CA TRP A 69 -13.76 19.73 -9.52
C TRP A 69 -13.29 18.40 -10.12
N TRP A 70 -13.99 17.90 -11.14
CA TRP A 70 -13.65 16.63 -11.77
C TRP A 70 -12.32 16.67 -12.51
N THR A 71 -11.92 17.81 -13.06
CA THR A 71 -10.60 18.01 -13.66
C THR A 71 -9.50 17.91 -12.59
N ALA A 72 -9.67 18.52 -11.41
CA ALA A 72 -8.73 18.35 -10.29
C ALA A 72 -8.60 16.88 -9.85
N VAL A 73 -9.72 16.16 -9.75
CA VAL A 73 -9.73 14.72 -9.46
C VAL A 73 -8.96 13.94 -10.53
N HIS A 74 -9.19 14.21 -11.82
CA HIS A 74 -8.51 13.51 -12.92
C HIS A 74 -7.02 13.88 -13.06
N LEU A 75 -6.63 15.12 -12.78
CA LEU A 75 -5.22 15.51 -12.67
C LEU A 75 -4.49 14.65 -11.63
N PHE A 76 -5.11 14.37 -10.49
CA PHE A 76 -4.53 13.52 -9.45
C PHE A 76 -4.64 12.02 -9.76
N THR A 77 -5.79 11.53 -10.23
CA THR A 77 -5.99 10.08 -10.45
C THR A 77 -5.28 9.58 -11.71
N LEU A 78 -5.30 10.32 -12.82
CA LEU A 78 -4.52 9.98 -14.01
C LEU A 78 -3.05 10.33 -13.77
N GLY A 79 -2.76 11.56 -13.35
CA GLY A 79 -1.40 12.06 -13.24
C GLY A 79 -0.57 11.42 -12.13
N VAL A 80 -1.00 11.52 -10.87
CA VAL A 80 -0.21 11.04 -9.71
C VAL A 80 -0.42 9.55 -9.46
N ILE A 81 -1.68 9.11 -9.35
CA ILE A 81 -2.00 7.72 -9.00
C ILE A 81 -1.70 6.78 -10.17
N GLY A 82 -2.20 7.08 -11.39
CA GLY A 82 -2.00 6.25 -12.58
C GLY A 82 -0.53 5.99 -12.89
N THR A 83 0.27 7.06 -12.93
CA THR A 83 1.73 7.02 -13.13
C THR A 83 2.45 6.14 -12.10
N ASN A 84 2.09 6.27 -10.81
CA ASN A 84 2.66 5.43 -9.75
C ASN A 84 2.20 3.97 -9.84
N ILE A 85 0.91 3.69 -9.99
CA ILE A 85 0.41 2.31 -10.09
C ILE A 85 1.03 1.60 -11.29
N LEU A 86 1.13 2.26 -12.45
CA LEU A 86 1.71 1.69 -13.68
C LEU A 86 3.19 1.33 -13.50
N THR A 87 3.95 2.17 -12.78
CA THR A 87 5.38 1.95 -12.51
C THR A 87 5.60 0.88 -11.45
N TRP A 88 4.88 0.96 -10.33
CA TRP A 88 5.12 0.12 -9.17
C TRP A 88 4.55 -1.28 -9.31
N SER A 89 3.38 -1.47 -9.94
CA SER A 89 2.81 -2.81 -10.15
C SER A 89 3.70 -3.68 -11.07
N ALA A 90 4.36 -3.07 -12.08
CA ALA A 90 5.40 -3.74 -12.87
C ALA A 90 6.58 -4.18 -11.99
N HIS A 91 7.11 -3.27 -11.18
CA HIS A 91 8.25 -3.54 -10.28
C HIS A 91 7.92 -4.64 -9.25
N PHE A 92 6.79 -4.54 -8.55
CA PHE A 92 6.37 -5.55 -7.58
C PHE A 92 6.07 -6.90 -8.24
N THR A 93 5.52 -6.92 -9.45
CA THR A 93 5.30 -8.18 -10.18
C THR A 93 6.63 -8.84 -10.59
N GLN A 94 7.62 -8.08 -11.04
CA GLN A 94 8.98 -8.60 -11.28
C GLN A 94 9.60 -9.18 -10.01
N ALA A 95 9.49 -8.47 -8.88
CA ALA A 95 10.03 -8.91 -7.59
C ALA A 95 9.36 -10.19 -7.06
N LEU A 96 8.05 -10.32 -7.24
CA LEU A 96 7.28 -11.52 -6.87
C LEU A 96 7.57 -12.72 -7.79
N ALA A 97 7.79 -12.48 -9.09
CA ALA A 97 7.97 -13.51 -10.12
C ALA A 97 9.43 -13.96 -10.34
N ARG A 98 10.30 -13.79 -9.31
CA ARG A 98 11.70 -14.30 -9.17
C ARG A 98 12.35 -14.88 -10.45
N GLY A 99 12.58 -14.03 -11.45
CA GLY A 99 13.19 -14.41 -12.75
C GLY A 99 12.52 -13.75 -13.96
N GLY A 100 11.23 -13.42 -13.88
CA GLY A 100 10.50 -12.75 -14.96
C GLY A 100 10.91 -11.27 -15.16
N LYS A 101 11.78 -11.00 -16.14
CA LYS A 101 12.14 -9.62 -16.54
C LYS A 101 11.10 -9.02 -17.47
N ILE A 102 10.30 -8.06 -16.99
CA ILE A 102 9.49 -7.20 -17.89
C ILE A 102 10.45 -6.23 -18.61
N PRO A 103 10.50 -6.15 -19.96
CA PRO A 103 11.48 -5.31 -20.67
C PRO A 103 11.34 -3.80 -20.38
N ASN A 104 12.44 -3.15 -20.00
CA ASN A 104 12.48 -1.71 -19.68
C ASN A 104 11.93 -0.82 -20.81
N ARG A 105 12.22 -1.15 -22.09
CA ARG A 105 11.68 -0.43 -23.26
C ARG A 105 10.15 -0.48 -23.32
N GLY A 106 9.55 -1.64 -23.07
CA GLY A 106 8.09 -1.79 -23.05
C GLY A 106 7.45 -1.04 -21.87
N GLN A 107 8.12 -0.98 -20.71
CA GLN A 107 7.67 -0.17 -19.58
C GLN A 107 7.74 1.32 -19.88
N ALA A 108 8.81 1.80 -20.53
CA ALA A 108 8.93 3.19 -20.95
C ALA A 108 7.83 3.61 -21.94
N TRP A 109 7.53 2.77 -22.94
CA TRP A 109 6.44 3.05 -23.89
C TRP A 109 5.05 3.08 -23.25
N ARG A 110 4.74 2.16 -22.33
CA ARG A 110 3.49 2.23 -21.56
C ARG A 110 3.41 3.49 -20.72
N LEU A 111 4.51 3.87 -20.06
CA LEU A 111 4.55 5.10 -19.25
C LEU A 111 4.33 6.35 -20.12
N ALA A 112 5.04 6.45 -21.26
CA ALA A 112 4.85 7.55 -22.21
C ALA A 112 3.42 7.60 -22.76
N GLY A 113 2.86 6.46 -23.18
CA GLY A 113 1.47 6.38 -23.64
C GLY A 113 0.46 6.78 -22.57
N HIS A 114 0.70 6.42 -21.30
CA HIS A 114 -0.14 6.85 -20.18
C HIS A 114 -0.07 8.37 -19.98
N GLN A 115 1.13 8.98 -20.01
CA GLN A 115 1.27 10.44 -19.93
C GLN A 115 0.53 11.12 -21.08
N THR A 116 0.75 10.67 -22.32
CA THR A 116 0.10 11.24 -23.52
C THR A 116 -1.42 11.15 -23.44
N GLY A 117 -1.96 9.97 -23.09
CA GLY A 117 -3.40 9.78 -22.93
C GLY A 117 -3.99 10.65 -21.81
N ALA A 118 -3.32 10.74 -20.66
CA ALA A 118 -3.75 11.58 -19.53
C ALA A 118 -3.75 13.07 -19.89
N ILE A 119 -2.69 13.57 -20.53
CA ILE A 119 -2.58 14.97 -20.98
C ILE A 119 -3.69 15.29 -21.99
N ILE A 120 -3.91 14.44 -23.00
CA ILE A 120 -4.96 14.65 -24.00
C ILE A 120 -6.35 14.62 -23.36
N THR A 121 -6.63 13.70 -22.43
CA THR A 121 -7.90 13.67 -21.70
C THR A 121 -8.12 14.94 -20.88
N VAL A 122 -7.13 15.40 -20.11
CA VAL A 122 -7.21 16.63 -19.30
C VAL A 122 -7.40 17.86 -20.19
N ILE A 123 -6.66 17.99 -21.29
CA ILE A 123 -6.85 19.08 -22.26
C ILE A 123 -8.26 19.05 -22.84
N GLY A 124 -8.79 17.88 -23.19
CA GLY A 124 -10.18 17.74 -23.65
C GLY A 124 -11.20 18.17 -22.60
N MET A 125 -10.98 17.87 -21.32
CA MET A 125 -11.84 18.31 -20.20
C MET A 125 -11.77 19.84 -19.97
N LEU A 126 -10.58 20.43 -20.07
CA LEU A 126 -10.36 21.88 -19.91
C LEU A 126 -10.99 22.67 -21.08
N LEU A 127 -10.91 22.15 -22.30
CA LEU A 127 -11.50 22.76 -23.50
C LEU A 127 -13.00 22.46 -23.67
N GLY A 128 -13.61 21.65 -22.79
CA GLY A 128 -14.98 21.15 -22.98
C GLY A 128 -15.17 20.33 -24.25
N ASN A 129 -14.10 19.78 -24.84
CA ASN A 129 -14.14 19.07 -26.12
C ASN A 129 -14.17 17.55 -25.91
N PRO A 130 -15.32 16.88 -26.13
CA PRO A 130 -15.45 15.45 -25.85
C PRO A 130 -14.63 14.59 -26.83
N HIS A 131 -14.39 15.05 -28.05
CA HIS A 131 -13.62 14.29 -29.04
C HIS A 131 -12.15 14.19 -28.61
N VAL A 132 -11.56 15.32 -28.19
CA VAL A 132 -10.21 15.35 -27.62
C VAL A 132 -10.14 14.51 -26.35
N ALA A 133 -11.10 14.65 -25.44
CA ALA A 133 -11.14 13.87 -24.20
C ALA A 133 -11.18 12.36 -24.46
N LEU A 134 -12.02 11.92 -25.41
CA LEU A 134 -12.13 10.51 -25.81
C LEU A 134 -10.88 9.98 -26.53
N THR A 135 -10.17 10.80 -27.32
CA THR A 135 -8.89 10.39 -27.93
C THR A 135 -7.89 10.00 -26.84
N GLY A 136 -7.78 10.78 -25.76
CA GLY A 136 -6.94 10.44 -24.61
C GLY A 136 -7.41 9.17 -23.88
N VAL A 137 -8.74 9.00 -23.74
CA VAL A 137 -9.35 7.81 -23.13
C VAL A 137 -9.04 6.52 -23.92
N VAL A 138 -9.09 6.55 -25.26
CA VAL A 138 -8.75 5.39 -26.10
C VAL A 138 -7.28 5.02 -25.93
N ILE A 139 -6.37 6.00 -25.87
CA ILE A 139 -4.95 5.77 -25.59
C ILE A 139 -4.77 5.13 -24.20
N LEU A 140 -5.44 5.66 -23.17
CA LEU A 140 -5.40 5.11 -21.81
C LEU A 140 -5.89 3.66 -21.76
N LEU A 141 -7.03 3.35 -22.38
CA LEU A 141 -7.58 1.99 -22.47
C LEU A 141 -6.60 1.02 -23.14
N GLY A 142 -5.97 1.43 -24.26
CA GLY A 142 -4.96 0.63 -24.95
C GLY A 142 -3.73 0.36 -24.07
N VAL A 143 -3.22 1.38 -23.39
CA VAL A 143 -2.04 1.28 -22.49
C VAL A 143 -2.32 0.38 -21.28
N TRP A 144 -3.47 0.53 -20.62
CA TRP A 144 -3.81 -0.28 -19.46
C TRP A 144 -4.18 -1.73 -19.82
N THR A 145 -4.79 -1.95 -20.99
CA THR A 145 -4.98 -3.30 -21.54
C THR A 145 -3.64 -3.97 -21.84
N TRP A 146 -2.71 -3.27 -22.49
CA TRP A 146 -1.35 -3.77 -22.73
C TRP A 146 -0.63 -4.08 -21.41
N HIS A 147 -0.75 -3.20 -20.41
CA HIS A 147 -0.15 -3.41 -19.10
C HIS A 147 -0.71 -4.66 -18.39
N ALA A 148 -2.03 -4.81 -18.34
CA ALA A 148 -2.69 -5.98 -17.76
C ALA A 148 -2.27 -7.29 -18.45
N LEU A 149 -2.21 -7.31 -19.78
CA LEU A 149 -1.74 -8.47 -20.55
C LEU A 149 -0.27 -8.81 -20.28
N VAL A 150 0.60 -7.81 -20.06
CA VAL A 150 2.00 -8.02 -19.69
C VAL A 150 2.12 -8.62 -18.29
N LEU A 151 1.39 -8.11 -17.30
CA LEU A 151 1.41 -8.69 -15.96
C LEU A 151 0.79 -10.10 -15.95
N LEU A 152 -0.30 -10.34 -16.71
CA LEU A 152 -0.90 -11.66 -16.89
C LEU A 152 0.09 -12.70 -17.45
N ARG A 153 0.91 -12.31 -18.43
CA ARG A 153 1.93 -13.19 -19.01
C ARG A 153 3.07 -13.44 -18.03
N ALA A 154 3.57 -12.40 -17.36
CA ALA A 154 4.55 -12.55 -16.28
C ALA A 154 4.02 -13.49 -15.17
N SER A 155 2.73 -13.38 -14.85
CA SER A 155 2.02 -14.21 -13.87
C SER A 155 1.59 -15.59 -14.37
N LYS A 156 2.10 -16.06 -15.52
CA LYS A 156 1.91 -17.43 -16.01
C LYS A 156 3.23 -18.18 -16.20
N VAL A 157 4.34 -17.46 -16.42
CA VAL A 157 5.60 -18.07 -16.88
C VAL A 157 6.59 -18.35 -15.74
N VAL A 158 6.58 -17.62 -14.62
CA VAL A 158 7.67 -17.67 -13.62
C VAL A 158 7.17 -17.69 -12.16
N PHE A 159 6.48 -18.76 -11.76
CA PHE A 159 5.94 -18.86 -10.41
C PHE A 159 6.38 -20.10 -9.63
N ALA A 160 7.36 -19.87 -8.75
CA ALA A 160 7.80 -20.78 -7.69
C ALA A 160 7.57 -20.21 -6.26
N GLY A 161 7.03 -19.00 -6.12
CA GLY A 161 6.88 -18.33 -4.81
C GLY A 161 5.50 -18.52 -4.15
N PRO A 162 5.40 -18.59 -2.81
CA PRO A 162 4.13 -18.81 -2.09
C PRO A 162 3.10 -17.68 -2.21
N LEU A 163 3.53 -16.47 -2.60
CA LEU A 163 2.74 -15.24 -2.73
C LEU A 163 2.46 -14.84 -4.20
N THR A 164 2.87 -15.69 -5.14
CA THR A 164 2.50 -15.72 -6.56
C THR A 164 1.09 -15.23 -6.87
N PHE A 165 0.09 -15.72 -6.12
CA PHE A 165 -1.32 -15.52 -6.44
C PHE A 165 -1.75 -14.04 -6.36
N LEU A 166 -1.01 -13.20 -5.64
CA LEU A 166 -1.31 -11.77 -5.52
C LEU A 166 -1.27 -11.05 -6.87
N ALA A 167 -0.42 -11.47 -7.81
CA ALA A 167 -0.35 -10.84 -9.13
C ALA A 167 -1.69 -10.88 -9.89
N ARG A 168 -2.56 -11.85 -9.59
CA ARG A 168 -3.90 -11.97 -10.21
C ARG A 168 -4.83 -10.83 -9.79
N TYR A 169 -4.64 -10.23 -8.61
CA TYR A 169 -5.48 -9.12 -8.13
C TYR A 169 -5.09 -7.78 -8.77
N TYR A 170 -3.85 -7.58 -9.19
CA TYR A 170 -3.51 -6.46 -10.08
C TYR A 170 -4.31 -6.53 -11.40
N VAL A 171 -4.52 -7.74 -11.93
CA VAL A 171 -5.33 -7.93 -13.16
C VAL A 171 -6.79 -7.55 -12.91
N TRP A 172 -7.39 -7.99 -11.80
CA TRP A 172 -8.74 -7.57 -11.41
C TRP A 172 -8.86 -6.05 -11.24
N ALA A 173 -7.86 -5.41 -10.64
CA ALA A 173 -7.80 -3.96 -10.51
C ALA A 173 -7.74 -3.25 -11.89
N PHE A 174 -6.98 -3.77 -12.85
CA PHE A 174 -6.91 -3.16 -14.19
C PHE A 174 -8.12 -3.47 -15.05
N ALA A 175 -8.75 -4.64 -14.87
CA ALA A 175 -10.05 -4.95 -15.48
C ALA A 175 -11.13 -3.98 -14.98
N SER A 176 -11.18 -3.70 -13.66
CA SER A 176 -12.10 -2.69 -13.12
C SER A 176 -11.83 -1.28 -13.64
N LEU A 177 -10.57 -0.87 -13.82
CA LEU A 177 -10.24 0.38 -14.52
C LEU A 177 -10.80 0.44 -15.95
N ILE A 178 -10.57 -0.60 -16.75
CA ILE A 178 -11.01 -0.67 -18.15
C ILE A 178 -12.54 -0.55 -18.23
N VAL A 179 -13.27 -1.26 -17.36
CA VAL A 179 -14.74 -1.12 -17.25
C VAL A 179 -15.11 0.29 -16.80
N ALA A 180 -14.49 0.82 -15.74
CA ALA A 180 -14.80 2.15 -15.21
C ALA A 180 -14.67 3.26 -16.26
N VAL A 181 -13.57 3.26 -16.99
CA VAL A 181 -13.27 4.24 -18.04
C VAL A 181 -14.26 4.10 -19.20
N SER A 182 -14.64 2.87 -19.55
CA SER A 182 -15.67 2.61 -20.56
C SER A 182 -17.06 3.14 -20.13
N LEU A 183 -17.45 2.95 -18.87
CA LEU A 183 -18.73 3.47 -18.34
C LEU A 183 -18.77 5.01 -18.28
N ALA A 184 -17.63 5.68 -18.10
CA ALA A 184 -17.56 7.14 -18.05
C ALA A 184 -17.50 7.83 -19.41
N ALA A 185 -17.24 7.13 -20.52
CA ALA A 185 -17.15 7.73 -21.85
C ALA A 185 -18.43 8.50 -22.25
N TRP A 186 -19.61 7.90 -22.03
CA TRP A 186 -20.90 8.51 -22.36
C TRP A 186 -21.31 9.66 -21.40
N PRO A 187 -21.22 9.52 -20.06
CA PRO A 187 -21.41 10.65 -19.15
C PRO A 187 -20.46 11.83 -19.40
N ALA A 188 -19.19 11.56 -19.71
CA ALA A 188 -18.21 12.60 -20.02
C ALA A 188 -18.57 13.36 -21.31
N TRP A 189 -19.02 12.65 -22.36
CA TRP A 189 -19.52 13.28 -23.58
C TRP A 189 -20.73 14.19 -23.31
N ARG A 190 -21.68 13.74 -22.48
CA ARG A 190 -22.85 14.53 -22.08
C ARG A 190 -22.46 15.82 -21.34
N LEU A 191 -21.60 15.72 -20.34
CA LEU A 191 -21.10 16.86 -19.57
C LEU A 191 -20.35 17.87 -20.43
N ALA A 192 -19.48 17.39 -21.34
CA ALA A 192 -18.73 18.25 -22.25
C ALA A 192 -19.63 18.99 -23.26
N LYS A 193 -20.79 18.42 -23.61
CA LYS A 193 -21.83 19.10 -24.42
C LYS A 193 -22.78 19.99 -23.59
N GLY A 194 -22.54 20.18 -22.29
CA GLY A 194 -23.42 20.95 -21.40
C GLY A 194 -24.79 20.31 -21.18
N THR A 195 -24.96 19.02 -21.51
CA THR A 195 -26.23 18.31 -21.38
C THR A 195 -26.34 17.60 -20.03
N ASP A 196 -27.54 17.55 -19.46
CA ASP A 196 -27.75 16.79 -18.23
C ASP A 196 -27.49 15.28 -18.42
N LEU A 197 -26.96 14.68 -17.35
CA LEU A 197 -26.66 13.26 -17.24
C LEU A 197 -27.91 12.38 -17.15
N GLY A 198 -29.03 12.92 -16.64
CA GLY A 198 -30.22 12.15 -16.29
C GLY A 198 -29.94 11.09 -15.21
N ALA A 199 -30.94 10.24 -14.95
CA ALA A 199 -30.79 9.15 -13.97
C ALA A 199 -29.64 8.19 -14.36
N LEU A 200 -29.59 7.75 -15.62
CA LEU A 200 -28.58 6.80 -16.11
C LEU A 200 -27.16 7.35 -16.04
N GLY A 201 -26.92 8.63 -16.37
CA GLY A 201 -25.57 9.20 -16.31
C GLY A 201 -25.07 9.31 -14.87
N ASN A 202 -25.96 9.60 -13.91
CA ASN A 202 -25.60 9.63 -12.49
C ASN A 202 -25.24 8.23 -11.95
N THR A 203 -25.94 7.16 -12.34
CA THR A 203 -25.62 5.79 -11.92
C THR A 203 -24.33 5.25 -12.56
N LEU A 204 -24.08 5.58 -13.83
CA LEU A 204 -22.83 5.25 -14.52
C LEU A 204 -21.61 5.97 -13.92
N VAL A 205 -21.75 7.24 -13.54
CA VAL A 205 -20.69 7.98 -12.83
C VAL A 205 -20.41 7.35 -11.46
N LEU A 206 -21.44 6.93 -10.71
CA LEU A 206 -21.23 6.21 -9.45
C LEU A 206 -20.49 4.88 -9.65
N ALA A 207 -20.92 4.07 -10.61
CA ALA A 207 -20.26 2.81 -10.94
C ALA A 207 -18.78 3.03 -11.33
N HIS A 208 -18.49 4.06 -12.14
CA HIS A 208 -17.13 4.49 -12.47
C HIS A 208 -16.31 4.85 -11.23
N VAL A 209 -16.87 5.60 -10.26
CA VAL A 209 -16.18 5.96 -9.02
C VAL A 209 -15.86 4.73 -8.17
N PHE A 210 -16.81 3.80 -7.99
CA PHE A 210 -16.54 2.56 -7.25
C PHE A 210 -15.50 1.67 -7.93
N LEU A 211 -15.61 1.47 -9.25
CA LEU A 211 -14.65 0.66 -10.00
C LEU A 211 -13.23 1.27 -10.02
N ASN A 212 -13.10 2.60 -10.02
CA ASN A 212 -11.80 3.24 -9.88
C ASN A 212 -11.26 3.18 -8.45
N LEU A 213 -12.02 3.63 -7.46
CA LEU A 213 -11.48 3.85 -6.10
C LEU A 213 -11.44 2.56 -5.28
N LEU A 214 -12.49 1.73 -5.31
CA LEU A 214 -12.47 0.42 -4.64
C LEU A 214 -11.72 -0.63 -5.47
N GLY A 215 -11.83 -0.56 -6.79
CA GLY A 215 -11.25 -1.51 -7.74
C GLY A 215 -9.81 -1.18 -8.10
N PHE A 216 -9.62 -0.31 -9.08
CA PHE A 216 -8.30 0.04 -9.61
C PHE A 216 -7.31 0.48 -8.52
N VAL A 217 -7.70 1.41 -7.65
CA VAL A 217 -6.83 1.94 -6.59
C VAL A 217 -6.87 1.04 -5.35
N GLY A 218 -8.05 0.68 -4.85
CA GLY A 218 -8.20 -0.10 -3.62
C GLY A 218 -7.62 -1.52 -3.71
N ILE A 219 -7.86 -2.25 -4.81
CA ILE A 219 -7.30 -3.60 -4.98
C ILE A 219 -5.79 -3.55 -5.28
N THR A 220 -5.27 -2.59 -6.05
CA THR A 220 -3.80 -2.45 -6.24
C THR A 220 -3.11 -2.16 -4.91
N LEU A 221 -3.66 -1.24 -4.12
CA LEU A 221 -3.20 -0.90 -2.78
C LEU A 221 -3.18 -2.12 -1.86
N ALA A 222 -4.33 -2.80 -1.70
CA ALA A 222 -4.47 -3.99 -0.85
C ALA A 222 -3.49 -5.10 -1.27
N THR A 223 -3.39 -5.38 -2.58
CA THR A 223 -2.46 -6.36 -3.15
C THR A 223 -1.00 -6.02 -2.84
N THR A 224 -0.63 -4.74 -2.93
CA THR A 224 0.73 -4.29 -2.65
C THR A 224 1.07 -4.42 -1.16
N LEU A 225 0.18 -3.97 -0.29
CA LEU A 225 0.46 -3.80 1.15
C LEU A 225 0.63 -5.11 1.91
N VAL A 226 0.02 -6.22 1.46
CA VAL A 226 0.22 -7.56 2.05
C VAL A 226 1.70 -7.92 2.14
N THR A 227 2.52 -7.51 1.17
CA THR A 227 3.97 -7.80 1.12
C THR A 227 4.84 -6.57 1.40
N PHE A 228 4.40 -5.41 0.91
CA PHE A 228 5.15 -4.16 1.04
C PHE A 228 5.04 -3.54 2.45
N GLY A 229 3.90 -3.69 3.13
CA GLY A 229 3.70 -3.14 4.47
C GLY A 229 4.73 -3.62 5.51
N PRO A 230 4.91 -4.95 5.70
CA PRO A 230 5.98 -5.50 6.54
C PRO A 230 7.39 -5.06 6.11
N THR A 231 7.59 -4.85 4.81
CA THR A 231 8.87 -4.40 4.23
C THR A 231 9.19 -2.95 4.62
N VAL A 232 8.21 -2.05 4.58
CA VAL A 232 8.33 -0.65 5.05
C VAL A 232 8.59 -0.60 6.55
N MET A 233 7.86 -1.39 7.34
CA MET A 233 8.06 -1.49 8.80
C MET A 233 9.37 -2.20 9.18
N ARG A 234 10.05 -2.86 8.23
CA ARG A 234 11.16 -3.79 8.46
C ARG A 234 10.82 -4.80 9.56
N THR A 235 9.67 -5.45 9.42
CA THR A 235 9.18 -6.54 10.27
C THR A 235 9.07 -7.84 9.47
N LYS A 236 9.17 -9.00 10.13
CA LYS A 236 8.88 -10.28 9.48
C LYS A 236 7.39 -10.35 9.17
N MET A 237 7.04 -10.93 8.01
CA MET A 237 5.64 -11.21 7.67
C MET A 237 5.07 -12.22 8.67
N VAL A 238 3.97 -11.88 9.35
CA VAL A 238 3.34 -12.78 10.34
C VAL A 238 2.77 -14.02 9.65
N PRO A 239 2.84 -15.23 10.24
CA PRO A 239 2.40 -16.47 9.60
C PRO A 239 0.95 -16.43 9.07
N GLN A 240 0.07 -15.72 9.79
CA GLN A 240 -1.35 -15.57 9.47
C GLN A 240 -1.62 -14.66 8.25
N ALA A 241 -0.64 -13.84 7.83
CA ALA A 241 -0.84 -12.86 6.75
C ALA A 241 -1.21 -13.52 5.40
N ARG A 242 -0.59 -14.67 5.08
CA ARG A 242 -0.84 -15.38 3.81
C ARG A 242 -2.24 -16.03 3.76
N PRO A 243 -2.68 -16.82 4.76
CA PRO A 243 -4.07 -17.31 4.82
C PRO A 243 -5.11 -16.18 4.78
N LEU A 244 -4.86 -15.10 5.52
CA LEU A 244 -5.77 -13.97 5.61
C LEU A 244 -5.88 -13.20 4.29
N ALA A 245 -4.76 -12.87 3.63
CA ALA A 245 -4.76 -12.25 2.30
C ALA A 245 -5.45 -13.13 1.25
N THR A 246 -5.32 -14.46 1.35
CA THR A 246 -5.96 -15.42 0.44
C THR A 246 -7.49 -15.42 0.59
N ARG A 247 -8.01 -15.14 1.80
CA ARG A 247 -9.45 -15.02 2.09
C ARG A 247 -10.01 -13.62 1.78
N MET A 248 -9.27 -12.56 2.10
CA MET A 248 -9.78 -11.18 2.07
C MET A 248 -9.69 -10.52 0.69
N LEU A 249 -8.66 -10.81 -0.12
CA LEU A 249 -8.56 -10.24 -1.47
C LEU A 249 -9.71 -10.66 -2.43
N PRO A 250 -10.18 -11.92 -2.47
CA PRO A 250 -11.38 -12.28 -3.23
C PRO A 250 -12.62 -11.52 -2.75
N LEU A 251 -12.78 -11.35 -1.43
CA LEU A 251 -13.93 -10.68 -0.83
C LEU A 251 -13.94 -9.17 -1.13
N LEU A 252 -12.76 -8.52 -1.18
CA LEU A 252 -12.61 -7.14 -1.65
C LEU A 252 -12.97 -6.99 -3.13
N VAL A 253 -12.59 -7.94 -3.99
CA VAL A 253 -13.01 -7.94 -5.41
C VAL A 253 -14.53 -8.14 -5.52
N LEU A 254 -15.10 -9.11 -4.80
CA LEU A 254 -16.54 -9.37 -4.82
C LEU A 254 -17.35 -8.16 -4.36
N THR A 255 -16.97 -7.55 -3.24
CA THR A 255 -17.65 -6.35 -2.71
C THR A 255 -17.46 -5.12 -3.61
N MET A 256 -16.32 -4.98 -4.29
CA MET A 256 -16.16 -3.97 -5.35
C MET A 256 -17.14 -4.21 -6.51
N VAL A 257 -17.28 -5.46 -6.98
CA VAL A 257 -18.22 -5.81 -8.07
C VAL A 257 -19.65 -5.51 -7.64
N LEU A 258 -20.06 -5.93 -6.44
CA LEU A 258 -21.41 -5.69 -5.93
C LEU A 258 -21.70 -4.21 -5.70
N SER A 259 -20.70 -3.41 -5.28
CA SER A 259 -20.85 -1.96 -5.13
C SER A 259 -21.15 -1.28 -6.46
N ALA A 260 -20.40 -1.63 -7.51
CA ALA A 260 -20.60 -1.12 -8.87
C ALA A 260 -21.88 -1.65 -9.53
N ALA A 261 -22.21 -2.94 -9.33
CA ALA A 261 -23.42 -3.56 -9.87
C ALA A 261 -24.69 -2.96 -9.24
N GLY A 262 -24.71 -2.77 -7.91
CA GLY A 262 -25.80 -2.07 -7.21
C GLY A 262 -25.98 -0.63 -7.70
N ALA A 263 -24.88 0.06 -8.04
CA ALA A 263 -24.92 1.42 -8.57
C ALA A 263 -25.59 1.44 -9.95
N VAL A 264 -25.16 0.58 -10.88
CA VAL A 264 -25.80 0.46 -12.21
C VAL A 264 -27.26 0.03 -12.07
N ALA A 265 -27.54 -1.00 -11.26
CA ALA A 265 -28.89 -1.51 -11.01
C ALA A 265 -29.84 -0.48 -10.36
N SER A 266 -29.30 0.52 -9.64
CA SER A 266 -30.12 1.59 -9.04
C SER A 266 -30.87 2.44 -10.07
N TYR A 267 -30.52 2.37 -11.36
CA TYR A 267 -31.27 2.99 -12.47
C TYR A 267 -32.67 2.37 -12.64
N TRP A 268 -32.82 1.05 -12.50
CA TRP A 268 -34.11 0.37 -12.63
C TRP A 268 -34.87 0.30 -11.30
N THR A 269 -34.18 0.25 -10.17
CA THR A 269 -34.82 0.22 -8.85
C THR A 269 -33.95 0.86 -7.78
N ALA A 270 -34.49 1.89 -7.12
CA ALA A 270 -33.88 2.54 -5.97
C ALA A 270 -33.48 1.56 -4.85
N TRP A 271 -34.14 0.41 -4.76
CA TRP A 271 -33.80 -0.66 -3.80
C TRP A 271 -32.38 -1.20 -4.01
N ALA A 272 -31.90 -1.28 -5.26
CA ALA A 272 -30.57 -1.80 -5.57
C ALA A 272 -29.42 -0.92 -5.04
N LEU A 273 -29.68 0.35 -4.70
CA LEU A 273 -28.70 1.19 -4.03
C LEU A 273 -28.34 0.67 -2.62
N ARG A 274 -29.23 -0.13 -1.99
CA ARG A 274 -28.93 -0.85 -0.74
C ARG A 274 -27.86 -1.91 -0.93
N LEU A 275 -27.80 -2.57 -2.11
CA LEU A 275 -26.71 -3.49 -2.43
C LEU A 275 -25.36 -2.76 -2.46
N SER A 276 -25.31 -1.54 -3.01
CA SER A 276 -24.08 -0.72 -2.96
C SER A 276 -23.68 -0.35 -1.54
N LEU A 277 -24.63 0.00 -0.67
CA LEU A 277 -24.35 0.27 0.74
C LEU A 277 -23.79 -0.97 1.46
N TRP A 278 -24.47 -2.12 1.38
CA TRP A 278 -24.03 -3.34 2.05
C TRP A 278 -22.68 -3.84 1.52
N ALA A 279 -22.46 -3.76 0.21
CA ALA A 279 -21.20 -4.11 -0.42
C ALA A 279 -20.06 -3.16 0.00
N LEU A 280 -20.32 -1.85 0.12
CA LEU A 280 -19.34 -0.87 0.60
C LEU A 280 -18.98 -1.09 2.08
N VAL A 281 -19.96 -1.37 2.94
CA VAL A 281 -19.72 -1.71 4.35
C VAL A 281 -18.92 -3.01 4.47
N ALA A 282 -19.25 -4.03 3.69
CA ALA A 282 -18.50 -5.26 3.64
C ALA A 282 -17.06 -5.05 3.11
N TYR A 283 -16.86 -4.21 2.08
CA TYR A 283 -15.54 -3.82 1.58
C TYR A 283 -14.70 -3.17 2.70
N LEU A 284 -15.29 -2.23 3.45
CA LEU A 284 -14.64 -1.58 4.59
C LEU A 284 -14.22 -2.61 5.67
N ILE A 285 -15.11 -3.54 6.02
CA ILE A 285 -14.82 -4.61 6.98
C ILE A 285 -13.67 -5.49 6.49
N PHE A 286 -13.70 -5.96 5.24
CA PHE A 286 -12.64 -6.80 4.68
C PHE A 286 -11.31 -6.06 4.49
N PHE A 287 -11.35 -4.75 4.26
CA PHE A 287 -10.15 -3.90 4.23
C PHE A 287 -9.53 -3.75 5.63
N ILE A 288 -10.35 -3.50 6.66
CA ILE A 288 -9.89 -3.42 8.04
C ILE A 288 -9.29 -4.76 8.47
N LEU A 289 -10.04 -5.86 8.32
CA LEU A 289 -9.62 -7.19 8.76
C LEU A 289 -8.44 -7.73 7.96
N GLY A 290 -8.41 -7.51 6.64
CA GLY A 290 -7.41 -8.09 5.74
C GLY A 290 -6.13 -7.28 5.58
N ILE A 291 -6.17 -5.96 5.73
CA ILE A 291 -5.04 -5.05 5.46
C ILE A 291 -4.66 -4.25 6.70
N LEU A 292 -5.59 -3.50 7.30
CA LEU A 292 -5.25 -2.57 8.39
C LEU A 292 -4.83 -3.31 9.66
N LEU A 293 -5.63 -4.27 10.13
CA LEU A 293 -5.41 -4.96 11.40
C LEU A 293 -4.10 -5.78 11.43
N PRO A 294 -3.71 -6.53 10.38
CA PRO A 294 -2.41 -7.21 10.33
C PRO A 294 -1.22 -6.26 10.35
N LEU A 295 -1.35 -5.08 9.71
CA LEU A 295 -0.31 -4.05 9.74
C LEU A 295 -0.22 -3.42 11.14
N VAL A 296 -1.36 -3.14 11.79
CA VAL A 296 -1.39 -2.67 13.19
C VAL A 296 -0.76 -3.69 14.14
N TRP A 297 -1.05 -4.99 14.01
CA TRP A 297 -0.39 -6.02 14.81
C TRP A 297 1.13 -6.04 14.60
N ALA A 298 1.61 -5.92 13.36
CA ALA A 298 3.05 -5.81 13.08
C ALA A 298 3.69 -4.53 13.66
N ALA A 299 2.95 -3.41 13.68
CA ALA A 299 3.37 -2.14 14.26
C ALA A 299 3.34 -2.10 15.81
N VAL A 300 2.54 -2.96 16.44
CA VAL A 300 2.54 -3.15 17.91
C VAL A 300 3.72 -4.03 18.35
N GLN A 301 4.07 -5.04 17.54
CA GLN A 301 5.21 -5.94 17.80
C GLN A 301 6.58 -5.25 17.68
N LYS A 302 6.67 -4.17 16.88
CA LYS A 302 7.88 -3.37 16.73
C LYS A 302 7.49 -1.89 16.55
N PRO A 303 7.98 -0.96 17.38
CA PRO A 303 7.56 0.43 17.33
C PRO A 303 7.82 1.04 15.95
N LEU A 304 6.83 1.78 15.45
CA LEU A 304 7.00 2.62 14.26
C LEU A 304 7.94 3.78 14.62
N ASP A 305 9.13 3.77 14.03
CA ASP A 305 10.19 4.76 14.25
C ASP A 305 10.57 5.56 12.99
N GLU A 306 10.13 5.12 11.80
CA GLU A 306 10.47 5.76 10.52
C GLU A 306 9.31 6.52 9.84
N PHE A 307 9.65 7.69 9.29
CA PHE A 307 8.74 8.59 8.56
C PHE A 307 7.87 7.94 7.46
N PRO A 308 8.41 7.08 6.57
CA PRO A 308 7.61 6.37 5.58
C PRO A 308 6.45 5.55 6.17
N ALA A 309 6.67 4.94 7.33
CA ALA A 309 5.65 4.12 7.99
C ALA A 309 4.54 4.99 8.60
N TYR A 310 4.89 6.10 9.27
CA TYR A 310 3.90 7.03 9.82
C TYR A 310 2.94 7.57 8.74
N LEU A 311 3.48 8.01 7.58
CA LEU A 311 2.66 8.45 6.44
C LEU A 311 1.75 7.33 5.93
N MET A 312 2.28 6.12 5.77
CA MET A 312 1.50 4.99 5.27
C MET A 312 0.33 4.64 6.21
N PHE A 313 0.55 4.58 7.53
CA PHE A 313 -0.53 4.32 8.50
C PHE A 313 -1.56 5.43 8.57
N ALA A 314 -1.13 6.71 8.59
CA ALA A 314 -2.05 7.84 8.55
C ALA A 314 -2.91 7.81 7.28
N GLY A 315 -2.31 7.49 6.13
CA GLY A 315 -3.03 7.31 4.87
C GLY A 315 -4.07 6.19 4.93
N LEU A 316 -3.72 5.02 5.46
CA LEU A 316 -4.66 3.89 5.62
C LEU A 316 -5.86 4.24 6.51
N ILE A 317 -5.64 5.04 7.55
CA ILE A 317 -6.71 5.50 8.44
C ILE A 317 -7.63 6.47 7.71
N TRP A 318 -7.09 7.43 6.95
CA TRP A 318 -7.93 8.28 6.08
C TRP A 318 -8.74 7.50 5.04
N LEU A 319 -8.26 6.35 4.55
CA LEU A 319 -9.08 5.47 3.70
C LEU A 319 -10.23 4.83 4.46
N THR A 320 -9.98 4.28 5.66
CA THR A 320 -11.05 3.77 6.55
C THR A 320 -12.09 4.85 6.85
N VAL A 321 -11.64 6.08 7.09
CA VAL A 321 -12.50 7.26 7.33
C VAL A 321 -13.31 7.58 6.08
N ALA A 322 -12.69 7.72 4.91
CA ALA A 322 -13.37 8.00 3.62
C ALA A 322 -14.45 6.97 3.27
N LEU A 323 -14.15 5.68 3.44
CA LEU A 323 -15.10 4.59 3.22
C LEU A 323 -16.27 4.66 4.21
N SER A 324 -16.00 5.00 5.48
CA SER A 324 -17.04 5.19 6.51
C SER A 324 -17.94 6.38 6.18
N ILE A 325 -17.38 7.50 5.73
CA ILE A 325 -18.13 8.70 5.29
C ILE A 325 -19.05 8.36 4.13
N TRP A 326 -18.58 7.62 3.11
CA TRP A 326 -19.45 7.18 2.02
C TRP A 326 -20.56 6.24 2.49
N ALA A 327 -20.27 5.27 3.35
CA ALA A 327 -21.30 4.36 3.86
C ALA A 327 -22.38 5.13 4.63
N VAL A 328 -21.97 6.05 5.50
CA VAL A 328 -22.86 6.92 6.28
C VAL A 328 -23.68 7.87 5.40
N ARG A 329 -23.04 8.55 4.44
CA ARG A 329 -23.72 9.45 3.47
C ARG A 329 -24.72 8.69 2.60
N LEU A 330 -24.35 7.50 2.12
CA LEU A 330 -25.22 6.66 1.29
C LEU A 330 -26.40 6.09 2.09
N ALA A 331 -26.18 5.73 3.36
CA ALA A 331 -27.25 5.37 4.28
C ALA A 331 -28.20 6.54 4.55
N GLY A 332 -27.68 7.76 4.75
CA GLY A 332 -28.47 8.98 4.89
C GLY A 332 -29.38 9.24 3.69
N VAL A 333 -28.85 9.13 2.47
CA VAL A 333 -29.64 9.25 1.22
C VAL A 333 -30.74 8.19 1.13
N LEU A 334 -30.44 6.95 1.51
CA LEU A 334 -31.42 5.86 1.54
C LEU A 334 -32.52 6.07 2.60
N LEU A 335 -32.19 6.60 3.77
CA LEU A 335 -33.12 6.92 4.86
C LEU A 335 -34.01 8.12 4.52
N ALA A 336 -33.47 9.12 3.82
CA ALA A 336 -34.22 10.28 3.34
C ALA A 336 -35.14 9.98 2.13
N GLY A 337 -35.14 8.76 1.60
CA GLY A 337 -35.86 8.39 0.37
C GLY A 337 -35.27 8.98 -0.92
N GLN A 338 -34.15 9.69 -0.83
CA GLN A 338 -33.50 10.42 -1.94
C GLN A 338 -32.62 9.51 -2.83
N ALA A 339 -33.01 8.25 -3.00
CA ALA A 339 -32.20 7.20 -3.63
C ALA A 339 -32.08 7.29 -5.16
N SER A 340 -32.15 8.50 -5.73
CA SER A 340 -32.09 8.78 -7.16
C SER A 340 -31.22 10.00 -7.50
N GLY A 341 -30.73 10.03 -8.75
CA GLY A 341 -30.16 11.23 -9.38
C GLY A 341 -28.99 11.90 -8.63
N THR A 342 -29.16 13.18 -8.32
CA THR A 342 -28.12 14.10 -7.85
C THR A 342 -27.75 13.92 -6.38
N HIS A 343 -28.69 13.53 -5.51
CA HIS A 343 -28.44 13.34 -4.07
C HIS A 343 -27.43 12.21 -3.85
N VAL A 344 -27.58 11.09 -4.56
CA VAL A 344 -26.62 9.96 -4.55
C VAL A 344 -25.23 10.44 -4.99
N ARG A 345 -25.15 11.18 -6.12
CA ARG A 345 -23.88 11.73 -6.62
C ARG A 345 -23.21 12.68 -5.62
N SER A 346 -24.00 13.51 -4.93
CA SER A 346 -23.53 14.46 -3.91
C SER A 346 -23.01 13.75 -2.64
N ALA A 347 -23.75 12.75 -2.15
CA ALA A 347 -23.34 11.93 -1.02
C ALA A 347 -21.97 11.26 -1.22
N LEU A 348 -21.66 10.89 -2.47
CA LEU A 348 -20.40 10.25 -2.83
C LEU A 348 -19.29 11.24 -3.23
N SER A 349 -19.58 12.44 -3.73
CA SER A 349 -18.52 13.44 -4.00
C SER A 349 -17.77 13.83 -2.72
N GLY A 350 -18.47 13.99 -1.59
CA GLY A 350 -17.90 14.40 -0.31
C GLY A 350 -16.87 13.44 0.30
N GLY A 351 -16.88 12.15 -0.05
CA GLY A 351 -15.88 11.17 0.42
C GLY A 351 -14.66 11.00 -0.49
N ILE A 352 -14.74 11.42 -1.76
CA ILE A 352 -13.63 11.27 -2.73
C ILE A 352 -12.38 11.99 -2.22
N ILE A 353 -12.51 13.23 -1.73
CA ILE A 353 -11.36 14.04 -1.30
C ILE A 353 -10.54 13.35 -0.19
N TRP A 354 -11.22 12.78 0.80
CA TRP A 354 -10.62 12.07 1.93
C TRP A 354 -9.98 10.75 1.50
N PHE A 355 -10.61 10.05 0.55
CA PHE A 355 -10.01 8.86 -0.06
C PHE A 355 -8.69 9.23 -0.78
N LEU A 356 -8.70 10.30 -1.57
CA LEU A 356 -7.52 10.77 -2.30
C LEU A 356 -6.42 11.27 -1.35
N PHE A 357 -6.74 11.94 -0.24
CA PHE A 357 -5.75 12.27 0.81
C PHE A 357 -5.15 11.02 1.46
N GLY A 358 -5.95 9.98 1.73
CA GLY A 358 -5.46 8.70 2.22
C GLY A 358 -4.47 8.04 1.24
N ILE A 359 -4.83 7.98 -0.04
CA ILE A 359 -3.95 7.48 -1.11
C ILE A 359 -2.69 8.35 -1.26
N ALA A 360 -2.81 9.68 -1.19
CA ALA A 360 -1.66 10.58 -1.27
C ALA A 360 -0.63 10.30 -0.17
N GLN A 361 -1.07 10.08 1.07
CA GLN A 361 -0.18 9.74 2.18
C GLN A 361 0.44 8.33 2.02
N VAL A 362 -0.30 7.32 1.54
CA VAL A 362 0.30 6.00 1.26
C VAL A 362 1.31 6.08 0.11
N ILE A 363 1.02 6.79 -0.97
CA ILE A 363 1.97 6.99 -2.08
C ILE A 363 3.21 7.72 -1.56
N ALA A 364 3.06 8.84 -0.83
CA ALA A 364 4.17 9.60 -0.27
C ALA A 364 5.04 8.74 0.68
N GLY A 365 4.43 7.95 1.55
CA GLY A 365 5.15 6.99 2.41
C GLY A 365 5.89 5.93 1.61
N SER A 366 5.23 5.32 0.61
CA SER A 366 5.86 4.30 -0.25
C SER A 366 7.06 4.84 -1.03
N LEU A 367 6.95 6.08 -1.54
CA LEU A 367 8.00 6.76 -2.27
C LEU A 367 9.16 7.14 -1.35
N ALA A 368 8.89 7.67 -0.15
CA ALA A 368 9.91 7.99 0.84
C ALA A 368 10.76 6.76 1.23
N TYR A 369 10.18 5.55 1.22
CA TYR A 369 10.91 4.29 1.43
C TYR A 369 11.64 3.79 0.17
N LEU A 370 10.96 3.75 -0.99
CA LEU A 370 11.48 3.08 -2.18
C LEU A 370 12.53 3.91 -2.94
N LEU A 371 12.41 5.24 -2.94
CA LEU A 371 13.27 6.11 -3.75
C LEU A 371 14.76 6.06 -3.35
N PRO A 372 15.14 5.99 -2.06
CA PRO A 372 16.52 5.74 -1.61
C PRO A 372 17.04 4.36 -1.99
N VAL A 373 16.27 3.30 -1.71
CA VAL A 373 16.70 1.90 -1.93
C VAL A 373 17.01 1.63 -3.40
N MET A 374 16.24 2.22 -4.33
CA MET A 374 16.45 2.07 -5.77
C MET A 374 17.54 2.99 -6.36
N ARG A 375 18.04 4.01 -5.64
CA ARG A 375 19.04 4.94 -6.19
C ARG A 375 20.42 4.26 -6.40
N GLY A 376 20.68 3.15 -5.71
CA GLY A 376 22.00 2.53 -5.66
C GLY A 376 22.90 3.22 -4.62
N GLY A 377 24.20 2.93 -4.65
CA GLY A 377 25.17 3.44 -3.64
C GLY A 377 25.28 2.59 -2.37
N GLY A 378 24.61 1.43 -2.33
CA GLY A 378 24.71 0.46 -1.24
C GLY A 378 23.98 0.85 0.06
N PRO A 379 24.08 0.02 1.11
CA PRO A 379 23.30 0.20 2.34
C PRO A 379 23.62 1.50 3.10
N ALA A 380 24.84 2.03 3.00
CA ALA A 380 25.22 3.28 3.66
C ALA A 380 24.49 4.49 3.05
N ALA A 381 24.50 4.63 1.72
CA ALA A 381 23.77 5.68 1.01
C ALA A 381 22.26 5.64 1.31
N ALA A 382 21.66 4.45 1.28
CA ALA A 382 20.25 4.28 1.59
C ALA A 382 19.91 4.69 3.04
N ARG A 383 20.78 4.40 4.01
CA ARG A 383 20.62 4.84 5.41
C ARG A 383 20.74 6.37 5.54
N TYR A 384 21.70 7.00 4.87
CA TYR A 384 21.85 8.46 4.86
C TYR A 384 20.59 9.14 4.29
N SER A 385 20.15 8.75 3.08
CA SER A 385 18.95 9.32 2.46
C SER A 385 17.70 9.08 3.31
N ASN A 386 17.55 7.91 3.94
CA ASN A 386 16.44 7.66 4.87
C ASN A 386 16.49 8.56 6.11
N ALA A 387 17.68 8.80 6.69
CA ALA A 387 17.85 9.70 7.83
C ALA A 387 17.54 11.16 7.46
N TRP A 388 18.00 11.61 6.28
CA TRP A 388 17.70 12.94 5.74
C TRP A 388 16.20 13.13 5.48
N ILE A 389 15.59 12.21 4.74
CA ILE A 389 14.14 12.20 4.45
C ILE A 389 13.31 12.06 5.74
N GLY A 390 13.87 11.46 6.78
CA GLY A 390 13.25 11.30 8.10
C GLY A 390 13.30 12.53 9.02
N GLN A 391 14.07 13.58 8.69
CA GLN A 391 14.20 14.78 9.53
C GLN A 391 12.83 15.40 9.85
N HIS A 392 12.55 15.63 11.13
CA HIS A 392 11.25 16.12 11.62
C HIS A 392 10.03 15.32 11.12
N GLY A 393 10.20 14.04 10.74
CA GLY A 393 9.18 13.26 10.05
C GLY A 393 7.87 13.11 10.81
N LEU A 394 7.93 12.79 12.11
CA LEU A 394 6.72 12.70 12.95
C LEU A 394 5.98 14.05 13.05
N LEU A 395 6.72 15.16 13.22
CA LEU A 395 6.14 16.50 13.25
C LEU A 395 5.42 16.82 11.92
N ARG A 396 6.04 16.50 10.78
CA ARG A 396 5.42 16.69 9.46
C ARG A 396 4.14 15.88 9.28
N VAL A 397 4.11 14.63 9.73
CA VAL A 397 2.89 13.79 9.69
C VAL A 397 1.82 14.34 10.62
N ILE A 398 2.17 14.74 11.85
CA ILE A 398 1.21 15.34 12.80
C ILE A 398 0.63 16.62 12.22
N LEU A 399 1.46 17.57 11.76
CA LEU A 399 1.00 18.82 11.15
C LEU A 399 0.10 18.59 9.94
N LEU A 400 0.50 17.70 9.01
CA LEU A 400 -0.30 17.37 7.83
C LEU A 400 -1.70 16.85 8.23
N ASN A 401 -1.77 15.94 9.20
CA ASN A 401 -3.04 15.34 9.60
C ASN A 401 -3.89 16.29 10.46
N LEU A 402 -3.29 17.12 11.33
CA LEU A 402 -3.99 18.18 12.05
C LEU A 402 -4.56 19.23 11.10
N LEU A 403 -3.82 19.63 10.06
CA LEU A 403 -4.29 20.58 9.04
C LEU A 403 -5.41 19.99 8.18
N LEU A 404 -5.38 18.68 7.87
CA LEU A 404 -6.49 17.98 7.22
C LEU A 404 -7.75 17.93 8.10
N VAL A 405 -7.60 17.70 9.41
CA VAL A 405 -8.71 17.76 10.38
C VAL A 405 -9.22 19.20 10.56
N LEU A 406 -8.35 20.20 10.55
CA LEU A 406 -8.79 21.59 10.62
C LEU A 406 -9.53 22.01 9.35
N PHE A 407 -9.04 21.58 8.18
CA PHE A 407 -9.72 21.74 6.89
C PHE A 407 -11.09 21.04 6.85
N TRP A 408 -11.23 19.90 7.54
CA TRP A 408 -12.51 19.20 7.70
C TRP A 408 -13.59 20.07 8.38
N PHE A 409 -13.21 20.85 9.39
CA PHE A 409 -14.15 21.67 10.18
C PHE A 409 -14.34 23.10 9.62
N LEU A 410 -13.66 23.47 8.54
CA LEU A 410 -13.82 24.79 7.93
C LEU A 410 -15.14 24.86 7.13
N PRO A 411 -15.94 25.94 7.28
CA PRO A 411 -17.22 26.04 6.59
C PRO A 411 -17.08 26.00 5.07
N ALA A 412 -17.77 25.06 4.43
CA ALA A 412 -17.88 25.00 2.96
C ALA A 412 -18.58 26.23 2.37
N THR A 413 -19.33 26.99 3.20
CA THR A 413 -19.96 28.27 2.85
C THR A 413 -18.94 29.42 2.88
N VAL A 414 -17.87 29.27 2.12
CA VAL A 414 -17.13 30.39 1.55
C VAL A 414 -17.79 30.66 0.20
N SER A 415 -18.82 31.51 0.19
CA SER A 415 -19.41 31.98 -1.07
C SER A 415 -18.34 32.76 -1.85
N SER A 416 -18.32 32.57 -3.17
CA SER A 416 -17.36 33.19 -4.09
C SER A 416 -17.60 34.68 -4.34
N THR A 417 -18.44 35.33 -3.53
CA THR A 417 -18.57 36.78 -3.45
C THR A 417 -17.38 37.37 -2.70
N PHE A 418 -16.33 37.66 -3.48
CA PHE A 418 -15.55 38.87 -3.24
C PHE A 418 -16.44 40.03 -3.72
N ASP A 419 -17.18 40.65 -2.80
CA ASP A 419 -17.72 41.98 -3.08
C ASP A 419 -16.53 42.92 -3.17
N GLU A 420 -16.38 43.69 -4.25
CA GLU A 420 -15.16 44.45 -4.59
C GLU A 420 -14.80 45.60 -3.61
N GLY A 421 -15.53 45.74 -2.49
CA GLY A 421 -15.22 46.62 -1.37
C GLY A 421 -15.19 45.95 0.02
N ALA A 422 -15.47 44.65 0.12
CA ALA A 422 -15.45 43.90 1.38
C ALA A 422 -14.19 43.01 1.44
N GLY A 423 -13.31 43.28 2.40
CA GLY A 423 -12.12 42.44 2.62
C GLY A 423 -12.48 41.00 2.96
N LEU A 424 -11.55 40.07 2.69
CA LEU A 424 -11.68 38.63 2.95
C LEU A 424 -12.40 38.36 4.29
N ALA A 425 -13.55 37.70 4.23
CA ALA A 425 -14.29 37.32 5.43
C ALA A 425 -13.38 36.49 6.35
N PRO A 426 -13.46 36.61 7.69
CA PRO A 426 -12.54 35.88 8.58
C PRO A 426 -12.50 34.36 8.35
N GLY A 427 -13.62 33.74 7.95
CA GLY A 427 -13.69 32.32 7.55
C GLY A 427 -13.02 31.99 6.20
N GLN A 428 -13.06 32.92 5.23
CA GLN A 428 -12.26 32.82 4.00
C GLN A 428 -10.77 32.83 4.36
N LEU A 429 -10.33 33.85 5.12
CA LEU A 429 -8.94 34.01 5.51
C LEU A 429 -8.42 32.78 6.27
N LEU A 430 -9.18 32.23 7.22
CA LEU A 430 -8.79 31.03 7.94
C LEU A 430 -8.68 29.80 7.02
N THR A 431 -9.60 29.63 6.06
CA THR A 431 -9.52 28.56 5.06
C THR A 431 -8.25 28.67 4.21
N TRP A 432 -7.92 29.88 3.77
CA TRP A 432 -6.70 30.19 3.03
C TRP A 432 -5.43 29.92 3.85
N LEU A 433 -5.40 30.29 5.13
CA LEU A 433 -4.27 30.04 6.03
C LEU A 433 -4.05 28.53 6.24
N VAL A 434 -5.11 27.74 6.39
CA VAL A 434 -5.02 26.28 6.57
C VAL A 434 -4.57 25.58 5.29
N LEU A 435 -5.11 25.96 4.13
CA LEU A 435 -4.65 25.47 2.83
C LEU A 435 -3.20 25.85 2.55
N GLY A 436 -2.81 27.11 2.84
CA GLY A 436 -1.44 27.58 2.72
C GLY A 436 -0.47 26.79 3.62
N ALA A 437 -0.83 26.58 4.88
CA ALA A 437 -0.04 25.75 5.80
C ALA A 437 0.08 24.29 5.32
N LEU A 438 -1.00 23.71 4.78
CA LEU A 438 -0.99 22.35 4.25
C LEU A 438 -0.07 22.23 3.02
N VAL A 439 -0.16 23.20 2.10
CA VAL A 439 0.76 23.34 0.96
C VAL A 439 2.21 23.44 1.46
N LEU A 440 2.51 24.31 2.43
CA LEU A 440 3.86 24.46 2.98
C LEU A 440 4.41 23.16 3.60
N VAL A 441 3.61 22.40 4.34
CA VAL A 441 4.02 21.10 4.92
C VAL A 441 4.28 20.04 3.82
N VAL A 442 3.48 20.04 2.75
CA VAL A 442 3.69 19.17 1.58
C VAL A 442 4.96 19.56 0.84
N PHE A 443 5.17 20.85 0.54
CA PHE A 443 6.37 21.34 -0.15
C PHE A 443 7.64 21.15 0.69
N TRP A 444 7.60 21.36 2.00
CA TRP A 444 8.71 21.03 2.91
C TRP A 444 9.06 19.53 2.85
N SER A 445 8.05 18.67 2.81
CA SER A 445 8.27 17.22 2.67
C SER A 445 8.84 16.82 1.31
N LEU A 446 8.34 17.42 0.22
CA LEU A 446 8.86 17.20 -1.13
C LEU A 446 10.29 17.73 -1.28
N ALA A 447 10.62 18.87 -0.68
CA ALA A 447 11.97 19.45 -0.68
C ALA A 447 12.97 18.52 0.02
N LEU A 448 12.64 17.99 1.20
CA LEU A 448 13.51 17.03 1.89
C LEU A 448 13.70 15.73 1.09
N VAL A 449 12.66 15.24 0.42
CA VAL A 449 12.76 14.09 -0.50
C VAL A 449 13.63 14.43 -1.73
N LEU A 450 13.46 15.59 -2.33
CA LEU A 450 14.21 16.00 -3.50
C LEU A 450 15.70 16.23 -3.17
N VAL A 451 16.01 16.93 -2.08
CA VAL A 451 17.39 17.18 -1.62
C VAL A 451 18.07 15.88 -1.20
N GLY A 452 17.44 15.06 -0.36
CA GLY A 452 17.99 13.76 0.07
C GLY A 452 18.08 12.71 -1.03
N LEU A 453 17.48 12.99 -2.19
CA LEU A 453 17.79 12.31 -3.43
C LEU A 453 18.94 12.98 -4.17
N LEU A 454 18.90 14.27 -4.46
CA LEU A 454 19.93 14.95 -5.26
C LEU A 454 21.33 14.90 -4.63
N SER A 455 21.43 14.87 -3.30
CA SER A 455 22.68 14.66 -2.55
C SER A 455 23.45 13.43 -3.04
N GLU A 456 24.71 13.59 -3.43
CA GLU A 456 25.58 12.47 -3.75
C GLU A 456 26.14 11.84 -2.46
N PRO A 457 25.92 10.54 -2.20
CA PRO A 457 26.42 9.90 -0.99
C PRO A 457 27.96 9.74 -0.98
N ALA A 458 28.64 10.00 -2.10
CA ALA A 458 30.06 9.69 -2.28
C ALA A 458 31.00 10.57 -1.44
N ASN A 459 30.67 11.85 -1.22
CA ASN A 459 31.57 12.79 -0.53
C ASN A 459 31.32 12.88 0.99
N GLU A 460 30.07 12.69 1.45
CA GLU A 460 29.75 12.77 2.89
C GLU A 460 29.73 11.41 3.61
N ALA A 461 29.48 10.29 2.92
CA ALA A 461 29.50 8.98 3.60
C ALA A 461 30.92 8.55 4.05
N ALA A 462 31.96 9.22 3.55
CA ALA A 462 33.34 9.14 4.05
C ALA A 462 33.58 9.99 5.32
N GLN A 463 32.68 10.93 5.64
CA GLN A 463 32.80 11.85 6.77
C GLN A 463 31.80 11.57 7.91
N VAL A 464 30.74 10.79 7.70
CA VAL A 464 29.89 10.30 8.79
C VAL A 464 30.74 9.36 9.65
N PRO A 465 31.11 9.72 10.90
CA PRO A 465 31.90 8.84 11.73
C PRO A 465 31.07 7.60 12.05
N SER A 466 31.68 6.42 11.94
CA SER A 466 31.14 5.27 12.64
C SER A 466 31.06 5.60 14.13
N LYS A 467 29.89 5.37 14.74
CA LYS A 467 29.80 5.28 16.21
C LYS A 467 30.93 4.35 16.72
N LEU A 468 31.73 4.68 17.74
CA LEU A 468 31.78 5.86 18.60
C LEU A 468 33.22 5.93 19.17
N ASP A 469 34.06 6.83 18.68
CA ASP A 469 35.17 7.33 19.50
C ASP A 469 34.68 8.60 20.19
N ALA A 470 34.42 8.50 21.49
CA ALA A 470 33.99 9.66 22.27
C ALA A 470 35.14 10.70 22.29
N PRO A 471 34.88 11.99 22.03
CA PRO A 471 35.91 13.00 22.15
C PRO A 471 36.37 13.05 23.61
N ASN A 472 37.63 12.70 23.84
CA ASN A 472 38.23 12.64 25.17
C ASN A 472 38.52 14.06 25.68
N VAL A 473 37.45 14.80 25.99
CA VAL A 473 37.53 16.15 26.53
C VAL A 473 37.88 16.07 28.00
N SER A 474 39.19 16.09 28.29
CA SER A 474 39.76 16.30 29.61
C SER A 474 39.57 17.76 30.08
N GLY A 475 38.31 18.18 30.21
CA GLY A 475 37.90 19.49 30.73
C GLY A 475 37.37 19.38 32.17
N ARG A 476 38.00 20.10 33.10
CA ARG A 476 37.61 20.12 34.52
C ARG A 476 36.19 20.66 34.75
N PHE A 477 35.48 20.07 35.71
CA PHE A 477 34.24 20.54 36.36
C PHE A 477 32.95 20.61 35.50
N ALA A 478 32.29 19.46 35.34
CA ALA A 478 30.84 19.35 35.32
C ALA A 478 30.40 18.01 35.93
N PRO A 479 29.34 17.93 36.77
CA PRO A 479 28.84 16.66 37.27
C PRO A 479 28.21 15.86 36.12
N SER A 480 28.85 14.76 35.73
CA SER A 480 28.39 13.90 34.65
C SER A 480 27.19 13.05 35.08
N VAL A 481 25.99 13.60 34.94
CA VAL A 481 24.77 12.77 34.94
C VAL A 481 24.86 11.82 33.75
N LYS A 482 25.20 10.55 34.03
CA LYS A 482 25.16 9.46 33.04
C LYS A 482 23.70 9.17 32.70
N VAL A 483 23.14 9.96 31.78
CA VAL A 483 21.89 9.62 31.11
C VAL A 483 22.18 8.38 30.27
N ASP A 484 21.61 7.23 30.64
CA ASP A 484 21.72 6.02 29.83
C ASP A 484 21.11 6.31 28.44
N PRO A 485 21.90 6.22 27.35
CA PRO A 485 21.40 6.50 26.01
C PRO A 485 20.31 5.50 25.58
N ASN A 486 20.28 4.30 26.17
CA ASN A 486 19.21 3.33 25.91
C ASN A 486 17.92 3.74 26.62
N ALA A 487 17.97 4.15 27.90
CA ALA A 487 16.82 4.73 28.60
C ALA A 487 16.28 6.01 27.92
N ALA A 488 17.16 6.91 27.46
CA ALA A 488 16.75 8.11 26.73
C ALA A 488 16.12 7.77 25.35
N ALA A 489 16.69 6.82 24.61
CA ALA A 489 16.11 6.33 23.36
C ALA A 489 14.76 5.61 23.58
N ALA A 490 14.64 4.81 24.64
CA ALA A 490 13.40 4.14 25.03
C ALA A 490 12.34 5.16 25.46
N ALA A 491 12.70 6.17 26.25
CA ALA A 491 11.82 7.27 26.63
C ALA A 491 11.34 8.05 25.40
N ALA A 492 12.25 8.46 24.50
CA ALA A 492 11.89 9.13 23.25
C ALA A 492 10.99 8.27 22.34
N THR A 493 11.18 6.95 22.33
CA THR A 493 10.35 6.01 21.57
C THR A 493 8.96 5.85 22.18
N ASN A 494 8.88 5.73 23.51
CA ASN A 494 7.61 5.69 24.25
C ASN A 494 6.82 7.00 24.11
N VAL A 495 7.51 8.15 24.19
CA VAL A 495 6.93 9.48 23.94
C VAL A 495 6.34 9.56 22.52
N LYS A 496 7.09 9.17 21.48
CA LYS A 496 6.56 9.10 20.10
C LYS A 496 5.35 8.16 19.99
N ARG A 497 5.39 6.99 20.65
CA ARG A 497 4.31 6.00 20.65
C ARG A 497 3.04 6.54 21.30
N THR A 498 3.17 7.23 22.44
CA THR A 498 2.03 7.83 23.17
C THR A 498 1.41 8.98 22.39
N TYR A 499 2.20 9.90 21.82
CA TYR A 499 1.65 10.98 21.00
C TYR A 499 0.98 10.49 19.70
N PHE A 500 1.56 9.48 19.04
CA PHE A 500 0.92 8.86 17.88
C PHE A 500 -0.40 8.20 18.27
N GLY A 501 -0.40 7.34 19.30
CA GLY A 501 -1.61 6.66 19.78
C GLY A 501 -2.71 7.62 20.26
N ALA A 502 -2.35 8.66 21.03
CA ALA A 502 -3.29 9.68 21.49
C ALA A 502 -3.87 10.50 20.32
N GLY A 503 -3.04 10.87 19.34
CA GLY A 503 -3.50 11.54 18.12
C GLY A 503 -4.47 10.68 17.29
N MET A 504 -4.26 9.36 17.26
CA MET A 504 -5.16 8.41 16.57
C MET A 504 -6.51 8.27 17.28
N VAL A 505 -6.51 8.20 18.61
CA VAL A 505 -7.73 8.16 19.43
C VAL A 505 -8.49 9.49 19.31
N LEU A 506 -7.79 10.63 19.40
CA LEU A 506 -8.38 11.96 19.23
C LEU A 506 -9.01 12.11 17.83
N LEU A 507 -8.31 11.69 16.77
CA LEU A 507 -8.84 11.68 15.41
C LEU A 507 -10.14 10.85 15.33
N GLY A 508 -10.14 9.62 15.86
CA GLY A 508 -11.33 8.76 15.91
C GLY A 508 -12.50 9.40 16.67
N LEU A 509 -12.25 10.02 17.82
CA LEU A 509 -13.26 10.73 18.60
C LEU A 509 -13.81 11.97 17.88
N LEU A 510 -12.96 12.74 17.19
CA LEU A 510 -13.38 13.90 16.40
C LEU A 510 -14.24 13.48 15.19
N ILE A 511 -13.97 12.33 14.58
CA ILE A 511 -14.79 11.76 13.50
C ILE A 511 -16.16 11.31 14.03
N VAL A 512 -16.20 10.61 15.18
CA VAL A 512 -17.46 10.22 15.82
C VAL A 512 -18.27 11.45 16.23
N ALA A 513 -17.63 12.46 16.82
CA ALA A 513 -18.27 13.73 17.16
C ALA A 513 -18.81 14.43 15.90
N TRP A 514 -18.08 14.45 14.80
CA TRP A 514 -18.56 15.02 13.54
C TRP A 514 -19.76 14.27 12.97
N VAL A 515 -19.76 12.93 12.97
CA VAL A 515 -20.93 12.12 12.53
C VAL A 515 -22.19 12.46 13.34
N LEU A 516 -22.04 12.84 14.61
CA LEU A 516 -23.14 13.24 15.49
C LEU A 516 -23.55 14.73 15.35
N VAL A 517 -22.70 15.57 14.77
CA VAL A 517 -22.85 17.05 14.75
C VAL A 517 -23.08 17.62 13.34
N ASP A 518 -22.72 16.92 12.27
CA ASP A 518 -22.73 17.44 10.90
C ASP A 518 -24.10 18.02 10.49
N PRO A 519 -24.22 19.35 10.22
CA PRO A 519 -25.45 19.91 9.70
C PRO A 519 -25.82 19.34 8.33
N ALA A 520 -24.88 18.82 7.53
CA ALA A 520 -25.22 18.12 6.27
C ALA A 520 -25.87 16.73 6.48
N PHE A 521 -26.11 16.32 7.73
CA PHE A 521 -27.02 15.22 8.10
C PHE A 521 -28.47 15.70 8.35
N ARG A 522 -28.68 17.02 8.53
CA ARG A 522 -29.98 17.64 8.86
C ARG A 522 -30.48 18.63 7.81
N SER A 523 -29.59 19.12 6.96
CA SER A 523 -29.88 19.96 5.80
C SER A 523 -29.15 19.40 4.58
N GLY A 524 -29.84 19.26 3.45
CA GLY A 524 -29.15 19.09 2.17
C GLY A 524 -28.25 20.30 1.87
N PRO A 525 -27.33 20.19 0.89
CA PRO A 525 -26.69 21.40 0.35
C PRO A 525 -27.78 22.38 -0.09
N ALA A 526 -27.61 23.67 0.25
CA ALA A 526 -28.68 24.67 0.21
C ALA A 526 -29.55 24.61 -1.06
N GLU A 527 -30.80 24.17 -0.88
CA GLU A 527 -31.78 24.08 -1.96
C GLU A 527 -32.40 25.45 -2.23
N GLY A 528 -32.33 25.89 -3.49
CA GLY A 528 -33.29 26.85 -4.00
C GLY A 528 -34.65 26.17 -4.18
N TYR A 529 -35.68 26.76 -3.56
CA TYR A 529 -37.11 26.44 -3.68
C TYR A 529 -37.72 25.33 -2.78
N LEU A 530 -38.86 25.70 -2.18
CA LEU A 530 -39.69 25.04 -1.13
C LEU A 530 -40.81 24.17 -1.78
N PRO A 531 -41.75 23.47 -1.06
CA PRO A 531 -42.06 23.47 0.38
C PRO A 531 -42.34 22.09 1.05
N LYS A 532 -42.73 22.11 2.34
CA LYS A 532 -42.85 20.98 3.30
C LYS A 532 -44.29 20.76 3.81
N PRO A 533 -44.72 19.50 4.02
CA PRO A 533 -45.61 19.12 5.13
C PRO A 533 -45.04 17.91 5.92
N ALA A 534 -44.88 17.96 7.25
CA ALA A 534 -45.88 17.73 8.32
C ALA A 534 -45.79 16.27 8.86
N ALA A 535 -45.86 16.09 10.18
CA ALA A 535 -45.38 14.88 10.87
C ALA A 535 -46.43 14.20 11.76
N THR A 536 -46.29 12.89 12.00
CA THR A 536 -47.00 12.09 13.01
C THR A 536 -46.05 11.05 13.65
N SER A 537 -46.43 10.46 14.79
CA SER A 537 -45.46 10.04 15.83
C SER A 537 -45.69 8.67 16.52
N GLY A 538 -44.61 7.87 16.61
CA GLY A 538 -44.33 6.85 17.66
C GLY A 538 -45.22 5.60 17.76
N PRO A 539 -44.95 4.66 18.71
CA PRO A 539 -43.75 4.48 19.56
C PRO A 539 -43.20 3.01 19.61
N SER A 540 -42.24 2.77 20.50
CA SER A 540 -41.41 1.54 20.65
C SER A 540 -41.95 0.46 21.62
N ALA A 541 -41.41 -0.78 21.59
CA ALA A 541 -40.84 -1.51 22.76
C ALA A 541 -40.48 -3.00 22.45
N GLY A 542 -39.55 -3.60 23.23
CA GLY A 542 -39.37 -5.06 23.35
C GLY A 542 -37.92 -5.57 23.53
N GLN A 543 -37.56 -6.05 24.74
CA GLN A 543 -36.28 -6.71 25.07
C GLN A 543 -36.50 -8.12 25.65
N ALA A 544 -35.57 -9.06 25.40
CA ALA A 544 -35.12 -10.20 26.23
C ALA A 544 -34.18 -11.10 25.37
N ALA A 545 -32.92 -11.41 25.69
CA ALA A 545 -32.33 -12.11 26.85
C ALA A 545 -32.40 -13.67 26.75
N GLY A 546 -31.24 -14.35 26.72
CA GLY A 546 -31.13 -15.82 26.66
C GLY A 546 -29.69 -16.37 26.66
N GLN A 547 -29.32 -17.11 27.72
CA GLN A 547 -28.08 -17.87 28.00
C GLN A 547 -28.02 -19.20 27.18
N SER A 548 -27.02 -20.11 27.17
CA SER A 548 -25.57 -20.21 27.49
C SER A 548 -25.10 -21.66 27.14
N GLY A 549 -23.81 -21.97 26.94
CA GLY A 549 -23.33 -23.38 26.82
C GLY A 549 -21.82 -23.58 26.51
N THR A 550 -21.19 -24.65 27.01
CA THR A 550 -19.73 -24.87 27.15
C THR A 550 -19.17 -26.18 26.51
N ALA A 551 -17.85 -26.40 26.61
CA ALA A 551 -16.99 -27.47 26.01
C ALA A 551 -17.05 -28.86 26.73
N GLU A 552 -16.24 -29.91 26.50
CA GLU A 552 -14.95 -30.13 25.75
C GLU A 552 -14.67 -31.64 25.43
N GLY A 553 -13.52 -31.99 24.80
CA GLY A 553 -12.94 -33.36 24.69
C GLY A 553 -12.55 -33.79 23.24
N ALA A 554 -11.33 -34.25 22.87
CA ALA A 554 -10.40 -35.29 23.38
C ALA A 554 -10.86 -36.74 23.04
N GLU A 555 -10.06 -37.76 22.67
CA GLU A 555 -8.63 -37.95 22.30
C GLU A 555 -8.47 -39.36 21.64
N ASN A 556 -7.33 -39.72 21.01
CA ASN A 556 -6.64 -41.05 21.09
C ASN A 556 -5.57 -41.29 19.99
N GLY A 557 -4.58 -42.13 20.28
CA GLY A 557 -3.44 -42.48 19.39
C GLY A 557 -3.20 -43.99 19.21
N GLY A 558 -2.01 -44.37 18.69
CA GLY A 558 -1.60 -45.75 18.45
C GLY A 558 -0.07 -45.91 18.37
N VAL A 559 0.44 -47.12 18.67
CA VAL A 559 1.87 -47.42 18.98
C VAL A 559 2.45 -48.50 18.05
N ALA A 560 3.73 -48.38 17.69
CA ALA A 560 4.61 -49.51 17.29
C ALA A 560 6.11 -49.12 17.29
N ASP A 561 6.98 -50.07 17.66
CA ASP A 561 8.45 -50.12 17.47
C ASP A 561 8.83 -51.62 17.38
N PRO A 562 9.75 -52.07 16.50
CA PRO A 562 11.18 -52.08 16.86
C PRO A 562 12.19 -51.77 15.72
N ASN A 563 13.30 -51.12 16.11
CA ASN A 563 14.65 -51.08 15.49
C ASN A 563 14.99 -50.15 14.31
N ALA A 564 14.02 -49.53 13.63
CA ALA A 564 14.26 -48.24 12.94
C ALA A 564 12.92 -47.62 12.57
N LYS A 565 12.62 -46.43 13.11
CA LYS A 565 11.44 -45.70 12.67
C LYS A 565 11.74 -45.04 11.33
N VAL A 566 11.25 -45.63 10.24
CA VAL A 566 11.33 -45.00 8.90
C VAL A 566 10.21 -43.96 8.79
N VAL A 567 10.54 -42.76 8.34
CA VAL A 567 9.56 -41.69 8.09
C VAL A 567 9.74 -41.11 6.70
N ASP A 568 8.71 -41.23 5.87
CA ASP A 568 8.64 -40.56 4.57
C ASP A 568 8.49 -39.05 4.74
N ILE A 569 9.40 -38.29 4.13
CA ILE A 569 9.37 -36.84 4.04
C ILE A 569 9.26 -36.46 2.57
N THR A 570 8.16 -35.80 2.19
CA THR A 570 7.99 -35.26 0.85
C THR A 570 8.38 -33.79 0.80
N VAL A 571 9.23 -33.38 -0.14
CA VAL A 571 9.41 -31.95 -0.45
C VAL A 571 8.30 -31.51 -1.39
N LYS A 572 7.42 -30.61 -0.91
CA LYS A 572 6.41 -29.94 -1.74
C LYS A 572 6.76 -28.46 -1.91
N GLY A 573 7.43 -28.14 -3.01
CA GLY A 573 7.77 -26.76 -3.39
C GLY A 573 8.89 -26.13 -2.56
N MET A 574 8.62 -25.80 -1.29
CA MET A 574 9.56 -25.10 -0.40
C MET A 574 9.44 -25.55 1.08
N SER A 575 8.82 -26.70 1.33
CA SER A 575 8.56 -27.24 2.66
C SER A 575 8.68 -28.76 2.67
N PHE A 576 9.15 -29.28 3.80
CA PHE A 576 9.09 -30.70 4.13
C PHE A 576 7.70 -31.05 4.66
N GLU A 577 7.11 -32.15 4.18
CA GLU A 577 5.86 -32.70 4.67
C GLU A 577 6.07 -34.17 5.07
N PRO A 578 5.98 -34.53 6.37
CA PRO A 578 5.74 -33.66 7.52
C PRO A 578 6.93 -32.74 7.83
N ALA A 579 6.67 -31.58 8.43
CA ALA A 579 7.70 -30.64 8.89
C ALA A 579 8.18 -30.90 10.34
N LEU A 580 7.45 -31.75 11.08
CA LEU A 580 7.76 -32.16 12.44
C LEU A 580 7.53 -33.67 12.57
N VAL A 581 8.50 -34.36 13.15
CA VAL A 581 8.40 -35.78 13.54
C VAL A 581 8.64 -35.88 15.05
N ILE A 582 7.82 -36.70 15.71
CA ILE A 582 7.97 -37.02 17.13
C ILE A 582 8.35 -38.49 17.27
N VAL A 583 9.40 -38.76 18.04
CA VAL A 583 9.93 -40.10 18.31
C VAL A 583 10.27 -40.25 19.79
N PRO A 584 10.16 -41.45 20.39
CA PRO A 584 10.70 -41.69 21.72
C PRO A 584 12.20 -41.34 21.79
N LYS A 585 12.66 -40.87 22.96
CA LYS A 585 14.10 -40.72 23.20
C LYS A 585 14.80 -42.09 23.05
N GLY A 586 15.88 -42.13 22.27
CA GLY A 586 16.63 -43.36 21.97
C GLY A 586 16.17 -44.10 20.71
N THR A 587 15.14 -43.62 20.00
CA THR A 587 14.75 -44.21 18.70
C THR A 587 15.83 -44.00 17.64
N HIS A 588 16.18 -45.08 16.94
CA HIS A 588 16.94 -45.02 15.68
C HIS A 588 16.01 -44.57 14.54
N LEU A 589 16.33 -43.47 13.87
CA LEU A 589 15.45 -42.78 12.92
C LEU A 589 16.05 -42.76 11.52
N VAL A 590 15.28 -43.23 10.53
CA VAL A 590 15.65 -43.15 9.10
C VAL A 590 14.62 -42.29 8.39
N LEU A 591 15.08 -41.31 7.62
CA LEU A 591 14.24 -40.33 6.94
C LEU A 591 14.29 -40.56 5.43
N LYS A 592 13.15 -40.87 4.81
CA LYS A 592 13.05 -41.12 3.37
C LYS A 592 12.61 -39.85 2.65
N LEU A 593 13.56 -39.09 2.12
CA LEU A 593 13.29 -37.82 1.45
C LEU A 593 12.91 -38.05 -0.02
N HIS A 594 11.69 -37.67 -0.41
CA HIS A 594 11.22 -37.65 -1.79
C HIS A 594 11.06 -36.20 -2.27
N ASN A 595 11.86 -35.77 -3.25
CA ASN A 595 11.73 -34.43 -3.82
C ASN A 595 10.64 -34.37 -4.91
N THR A 596 9.40 -33.99 -4.56
CA THR A 596 8.32 -33.75 -5.54
C THR A 596 8.26 -32.32 -6.08
N ALA A 597 9.23 -31.47 -5.73
CA ALA A 597 9.29 -30.09 -6.22
C ALA A 597 9.89 -30.01 -7.65
N ARG A 598 9.85 -28.82 -8.25
CA ARG A 598 10.38 -28.55 -9.60
C ARG A 598 11.85 -28.11 -9.62
N ILE A 599 12.48 -27.99 -8.46
CA ILE A 599 13.88 -27.59 -8.27
C ILE A 599 14.57 -28.59 -7.35
N GLU A 600 15.88 -28.51 -7.27
CA GLU A 600 16.69 -29.40 -6.43
C GLU A 600 16.55 -29.05 -4.94
N HIS A 601 16.54 -30.07 -4.08
CA HIS A 601 16.42 -29.95 -2.62
C HIS A 601 17.17 -31.06 -1.88
N ASP A 602 17.62 -30.74 -0.69
CA ASP A 602 18.31 -31.61 0.25
C ASP A 602 17.68 -31.50 1.66
N LEU A 603 18.07 -32.39 2.55
CA LEU A 603 17.83 -32.30 3.98
C LEU A 603 19.16 -32.46 4.72
N HIS A 604 19.65 -31.38 5.31
CA HIS A 604 20.70 -31.40 6.35
C HIS A 604 20.06 -31.48 7.73
N LEU A 605 20.67 -32.22 8.64
CA LEU A 605 20.36 -32.24 10.07
C LEU A 605 21.49 -31.58 10.87
N GLU A 606 21.15 -31.01 12.03
CA GLU A 606 22.08 -30.35 12.95
C GLU A 606 23.20 -31.29 13.46
N ASN A 607 22.94 -32.59 13.50
CA ASN A 607 23.94 -33.63 13.83
C ASN A 607 24.91 -33.97 12.66
N GLY A 608 24.88 -33.20 11.56
CA GLY A 608 25.79 -33.33 10.41
C GLY A 608 25.35 -34.34 9.35
N LYS A 609 24.34 -35.17 9.63
CA LYS A 609 23.75 -36.10 8.66
C LYS A 609 23.01 -35.31 7.56
N HIS A 610 23.17 -35.69 6.30
CA HIS A 610 22.48 -35.03 5.19
C HIS A 610 22.22 -35.96 4.00
N THR A 611 21.20 -35.65 3.21
CA THR A 611 21.02 -36.21 1.86
C THR A 611 21.94 -35.50 0.86
N ASP A 612 22.13 -36.12 -0.30
CA ASP A 612 22.57 -35.39 -1.49
C ASP A 612 21.52 -34.35 -1.92
N LEU A 613 21.92 -33.51 -2.89
CA LEU A 613 21.04 -32.55 -3.54
C LEU A 613 20.14 -33.26 -4.57
N LEU A 614 18.92 -33.63 -4.16
CA LEU A 614 17.98 -34.42 -4.94
C LEU A 614 17.30 -33.61 -6.03
N LYS A 615 17.26 -34.13 -7.25
CA LYS A 615 16.50 -33.62 -8.40
C LYS A 615 15.00 -33.90 -8.26
N PRO A 616 14.15 -33.21 -9.05
CA PRO A 616 12.72 -33.53 -9.14
C PRO A 616 12.46 -35.03 -9.36
N ASN A 617 11.56 -35.59 -8.55
CA ASN A 617 11.17 -37.00 -8.46
C ASN A 617 12.28 -37.97 -7.99
N GLN A 618 13.39 -37.50 -7.42
CA GLN A 618 14.36 -38.37 -6.76
C GLN A 618 13.99 -38.64 -5.30
N ILE A 619 14.40 -39.84 -4.83
CA ILE A 619 14.19 -40.33 -3.47
C ILE A 619 15.53 -40.78 -2.90
N GLN A 620 15.84 -40.41 -1.66
CA GLN A 620 17.00 -40.91 -0.92
C GLN A 620 16.65 -41.12 0.55
N GLU A 621 17.21 -42.17 1.14
CA GLU A 621 17.08 -42.45 2.57
C GLU A 621 18.29 -41.88 3.32
N LEU A 622 18.00 -41.20 4.43
CA LEU A 622 18.95 -40.57 5.33
C LEU A 622 18.86 -41.24 6.70
N ASP A 623 19.92 -41.93 7.09
CA ASP A 623 20.09 -42.40 8.45
C ASP A 623 20.42 -41.21 9.37
N ALA A 624 19.45 -40.83 10.21
CA ALA A 624 19.59 -39.75 11.18
C ALA A 624 20.27 -40.20 12.48
N GLY A 625 20.47 -41.51 12.67
CA GLY A 625 21.02 -42.12 13.87
C GLY A 625 20.03 -42.22 15.04
N VAL A 626 20.58 -42.42 16.24
CA VAL A 626 19.82 -42.48 17.50
C VAL A 626 19.49 -41.05 17.95
N ILE A 627 18.21 -40.78 18.19
CA ILE A 627 17.72 -39.45 18.57
C ILE A 627 17.60 -39.34 20.10
N GLU A 628 18.58 -38.68 20.74
CA GLU A 628 18.61 -38.47 22.19
C GLU A 628 17.93 -37.19 22.69
N GLY A 629 17.56 -36.29 21.77
CA GLY A 629 16.95 -34.99 22.05
C GLY A 629 16.40 -34.33 20.77
N PRO A 630 15.89 -33.09 20.85
CA PRO A 630 15.40 -32.38 19.68
C PRO A 630 16.54 -32.04 18.70
N VAL A 631 16.27 -32.16 17.39
CA VAL A 631 17.23 -31.90 16.31
C VAL A 631 16.55 -31.03 15.24
N GLU A 632 17.16 -29.91 14.84
CA GLU A 632 16.72 -29.16 13.66
C GLU A 632 17.32 -29.74 12.37
N GLY A 633 16.54 -29.70 11.29
CA GLY A 633 17.01 -29.91 9.93
C GLY A 633 16.59 -28.79 8.99
N TRP A 634 17.24 -28.67 7.84
CA TRP A 634 16.97 -27.63 6.84
C TRP A 634 17.44 -28.02 5.44
N CYS A 635 16.93 -27.33 4.42
CA CYS A 635 17.48 -27.37 3.06
C CYS A 635 18.64 -26.36 2.95
N SER A 636 19.81 -26.79 2.46
CA SER A 636 21.04 -25.98 2.40
C SER A 636 21.06 -25.02 1.20
N VAL A 637 20.27 -25.31 0.17
CA VAL A 637 20.15 -24.49 -1.06
C VAL A 637 19.94 -23.02 -0.70
N THR A 638 20.68 -22.13 -1.37
CA THR A 638 20.90 -20.75 -0.92
C THR A 638 19.60 -20.00 -0.61
N GLY A 639 19.42 -19.64 0.66
CA GLY A 639 18.25 -18.91 1.17
C GLY A 639 17.05 -19.79 1.55
N HIS A 640 17.07 -21.10 1.33
CA HIS A 640 15.93 -21.97 1.65
C HIS A 640 15.66 -22.06 3.16
N ARG A 641 16.68 -22.31 4.00
CA ARG A 641 16.57 -22.19 5.47
C ARG A 641 16.06 -20.81 5.92
N GLN A 642 16.55 -19.73 5.31
CA GLN A 642 16.13 -18.35 5.63
C GLN A 642 14.67 -18.06 5.26
N MET A 643 14.10 -18.81 4.31
CA MET A 643 12.69 -18.77 3.93
C MET A 643 11.80 -19.71 4.76
N GLY A 644 12.35 -20.40 5.76
CA GLY A 644 11.61 -21.31 6.64
C GLY A 644 11.50 -22.74 6.11
N MET A 645 12.35 -23.16 5.18
CA MET A 645 12.47 -24.57 4.79
C MET A 645 13.29 -25.33 5.85
N VAL A 646 12.66 -25.52 7.00
CA VAL A 646 13.18 -26.24 8.17
C VAL A 646 12.31 -27.46 8.47
N PHE A 647 12.93 -28.44 9.12
CA PHE A 647 12.36 -29.69 9.59
C PHE A 647 12.73 -29.84 11.07
N HIS A 648 11.87 -30.46 11.87
CA HIS A 648 12.15 -30.67 13.29
C HIS A 648 11.92 -32.12 13.68
N ILE A 649 12.87 -32.67 14.43
CA ILE A 649 12.69 -33.91 15.18
C ILE A 649 12.55 -33.51 16.65
N LYS A 650 11.53 -34.03 17.33
CA LYS A 650 11.36 -33.87 18.78
C LYS A 650 11.29 -35.23 19.46
N THR A 651 11.90 -35.32 20.63
CA THR A 651 11.69 -36.43 21.55
C THR A 651 10.45 -36.21 22.41
N ASN A 652 9.67 -37.26 22.65
CA ASN A 652 8.66 -37.32 23.71
C ASN A 652 9.13 -38.13 24.91
#